data_AF-A0A927BC19-F1
#
_entry.id   AF-A0A927BC19-F1
#
_cell.length_a   1.000
_cell.length_b   1.000
_cell.length_c   1.000
_cell.angle_alpha   90.00
_cell.angle_beta   90.00
_cell.angle_gamma   90.00
#
_symmetry.space_group_name_H-M   'P 1'
#
loop_
_entity.id
_entity.type
_entity.pdbx_description
1 polymer ?
#
loop_
_entity_poly.entity_id
_entity_poly.type
_entity_poly.pdbx_seq_one_letter_code
_entity_poly.pdbx_strand_id
1 'polypeptide(L)'
;MKKVALLSLLLSGYSSASGAIFTIPNGNVAALITAISTANTNGQPDIINLAANGSYTLTAVNYTSANPGSTGNEGQRGLPNIGNDVAGLDLTINGNGATIQRGSTAPNFGLFSCQGQTVFNNLIFRNGRVNAQGAAIFVQFKGNIEVNDCFFYNNNSLLNAEGGGGAIYTKSLSVLAVKNSYFEGNLAVRQGGAISSLLSNLTVLNSTFKNNRTSSLANAAGGAVSGNGARGDNGFLTVRNTLFEGNTSSGIGGALYLLAKREQSAEVTGCTFKTNSADQGGGLWLKGTDSSGVSDSEYPITSGPENTTLLFNSCVFDGNTATSLGGGLWLSTGIIDGIHSCTFKNNTAKTGGGAALSTDRPLTFRNSTFNNNTADIAAAMNVGVSAKITIQNCTFYANIANKYGGALSVPQNIVPVDIVNCTFANNQANNPGNGQSGAIHSGNNSGNNMVMIKNNIFYNQTVTNPWKVWRNCNSVLNDGGSNLFFPENEGGRCVAASESSLFVDPLLGPLANNGGPTQTMALRAGSPAIDVGNGCPTTDQRGMKRVGPCDIGAHEFSGPLPVELTAFSVTASAGVAQLRWRTASETANAGFAVEVSSDGRQFRRLGWVAGQGSQARPTDYSFADPALPSYAGPLVYYRLQQVDEGGTGRFSPVRSVPVSGALGLQLWPNPARQRVSVGGVGAGQAVRVYDLSGRLVLAATVPVSGPSELELPAGLPRGSYLVRAGARAGRLVLE
;
A
#
# COMPACT_ATOMS: atom_id res chain seq x y z
N MET A 1 -21.37 8.06 70.00
CA MET A 1 -21.68 9.35 70.63
C MET A 1 -21.41 10.47 69.63
N LYS A 2 -22.46 11.20 69.25
CA LYS A 2 -22.52 12.60 68.75
C LYS A 2 -21.73 12.93 67.46
N LYS A 3 -22.30 13.54 66.41
CA LYS A 3 -23.63 14.12 66.17
C LYS A 3 -23.80 14.25 64.65
N VAL A 4 -24.89 13.70 64.14
CA VAL A 4 -25.53 14.11 62.87
C VAL A 4 -26.09 15.51 63.09
N ALA A 5 -25.78 16.45 62.20
CA ALA A 5 -26.44 17.76 62.12
C ALA A 5 -27.12 17.86 60.75
N LEU A 6 -28.43 17.71 60.79
CA LEU A 6 -29.38 18.08 59.74
C LEU A 6 -29.19 19.57 59.43
N LEU A 7 -28.84 19.93 58.19
CA LEU A 7 -29.07 21.27 57.66
C LEU A 7 -30.04 21.15 56.49
N SER A 8 -31.32 21.29 56.84
CA SER A 8 -32.41 21.59 55.93
C SER A 8 -32.16 22.96 55.29
N LEU A 9 -31.54 22.96 54.11
CA LEU A 9 -31.47 24.14 53.24
C LEU A 9 -32.64 24.07 52.24
N LEU A 10 -33.66 24.91 52.51
CA LEU A 10 -34.66 25.45 51.60
C LEU A 10 -34.79 24.77 50.22
N LEU A 11 -35.74 23.83 50.09
CA LEU A 11 -36.48 23.64 48.84
C LEU A 11 -37.40 24.84 48.63
N SER A 12 -36.83 25.95 48.16
CA SER A 12 -37.60 27.01 47.51
C SER A 12 -37.45 26.83 46.00
N GLY A 13 -38.37 26.08 45.40
CA GLY A 13 -38.84 26.34 44.04
C GLY A 13 -37.87 26.13 42.87
N TYR A 14 -37.03 25.09 42.83
CA TYR A 14 -36.61 24.56 41.53
C TYR A 14 -37.81 23.85 40.89
N SER A 15 -38.71 24.62 40.30
CA SER A 15 -39.47 24.08 39.17
C SER A 15 -38.42 23.64 38.16
N SER A 16 -38.39 22.34 37.84
CA SER A 16 -37.77 21.85 36.61
C SER A 16 -38.53 22.49 35.44
N ALA A 17 -38.17 23.72 35.09
CA ALA A 17 -38.70 24.38 33.93
C ALA A 17 -38.21 23.58 32.72
N SER A 18 -39.13 22.92 32.02
CA SER A 18 -38.82 22.29 30.74
C SER A 18 -38.42 23.38 29.76
N GLY A 19 -37.42 23.09 28.94
CA GLY A 19 -37.08 23.86 27.74
C GLY A 19 -38.28 24.27 26.90
N ALA A 20 -38.22 25.45 26.29
CA ALA A 20 -39.25 25.91 25.37
C ALA A 20 -39.13 25.17 24.03
N ILE A 21 -40.30 24.83 23.46
CA ILE A 21 -40.41 24.25 22.12
C ILE A 21 -41.12 25.26 21.24
N PHE A 22 -40.39 25.82 20.28
CA PHE A 22 -40.91 26.77 19.30
C PHE A 22 -41.24 26.05 18.00
N THR A 23 -42.44 26.29 17.47
CA THR A 23 -42.81 25.84 16.11
C THR A 23 -42.93 27.05 15.21
N ILE A 24 -42.07 27.15 14.19
CA ILE A 24 -41.98 28.33 13.33
C ILE A 24 -42.73 28.05 12.02
N PRO A 25 -43.81 28.78 11.70
CA PRO A 25 -44.50 28.64 10.42
C PRO A 25 -43.57 28.92 9.23
N ASN A 26 -43.86 28.31 8.08
CA ASN A 26 -43.10 28.52 6.85
C ASN A 26 -42.98 30.02 6.53
N GLY A 27 -41.76 30.50 6.24
CA GLY A 27 -41.49 31.88 5.86
C GLY A 27 -41.51 32.91 7.00
N ASN A 28 -41.91 32.53 8.22
CA ASN A 28 -42.01 33.47 9.33
C ASN A 28 -40.65 33.73 10.01
N VAL A 29 -39.83 34.57 9.36
CA VAL A 29 -38.51 34.97 9.85
C VAL A 29 -38.60 35.76 11.17
N ALA A 30 -39.65 36.56 11.37
CA ALA A 30 -39.84 37.31 12.62
C ALA A 30 -40.02 36.37 13.82
N ALA A 31 -40.85 35.31 13.66
CA ALA A 31 -41.02 34.30 14.71
C ALA A 31 -39.72 33.53 14.99
N LEU A 32 -38.92 33.23 13.95
CA LEU A 32 -37.60 32.61 14.14
C LEU A 32 -36.66 33.50 14.96
N ILE A 33 -36.61 34.80 14.65
CA ILE A 33 -35.82 35.79 15.39
C ILE A 33 -36.27 35.82 16.86
N THR A 34 -37.57 35.93 17.11
CA THR A 34 -38.12 35.94 18.47
C THR A 34 -37.80 34.65 19.23
N ALA A 35 -37.88 33.49 18.59
CA ALA A 35 -37.55 32.21 19.21
C ALA A 35 -36.08 32.14 19.63
N ILE A 36 -35.14 32.54 18.76
CA ILE A 36 -33.71 32.58 19.09
C ILE A 36 -33.46 33.57 20.24
N SER A 37 -34.03 34.78 20.19
CA SER A 37 -33.88 35.76 21.27
C SER A 37 -34.44 35.28 22.60
N THR A 38 -35.55 34.55 22.58
CA THR A 38 -36.15 33.96 23.79
C THR A 38 -35.21 32.90 24.36
N ALA A 39 -34.72 32.00 23.50
CA ALA A 39 -33.82 30.93 23.90
C ALA A 39 -32.53 31.45 24.54
N ASN A 40 -32.00 32.57 24.06
CA ASN A 40 -30.81 33.19 24.64
C ASN A 40 -30.97 33.73 26.07
N THR A 41 -32.19 33.82 26.62
CA THR A 41 -32.45 34.57 27.86
C THR A 41 -33.17 33.77 28.94
N ASN A 42 -33.60 32.54 28.66
CA ASN A 42 -34.40 31.74 29.60
C ASN A 42 -33.57 30.80 30.47
N GLY A 43 -32.28 30.59 30.17
CA GLY A 43 -31.39 29.68 30.89
C GLY A 43 -31.82 28.21 30.82
N GLN A 44 -32.54 27.78 29.78
CA GLN A 44 -33.03 26.41 29.59
C GLN A 44 -32.71 25.86 28.19
N PRO A 45 -32.56 24.52 28.03
CA PRO A 45 -32.29 23.94 26.71
C PRO A 45 -33.52 24.06 25.83
N ASP A 46 -33.41 24.61 24.63
CA ASP A 46 -34.57 24.91 23.79
C ASP A 46 -34.56 24.17 22.47
N ILE A 47 -35.75 23.99 21.90
CA ILE A 47 -35.95 23.36 20.61
C ILE A 47 -36.71 24.32 19.68
N ILE A 48 -36.14 24.60 18.51
CA ILE A 48 -36.81 25.30 17.42
C ILE A 48 -37.11 24.29 16.32
N ASN A 49 -38.39 24.06 16.05
CA ASN A 49 -38.88 23.25 14.94
C ASN A 49 -39.31 24.16 13.79
N LEU A 50 -38.60 24.08 12.67
CA LEU A 50 -39.01 24.74 11.44
C LEU A 50 -40.08 23.91 10.72
N ALA A 51 -40.96 24.59 9.97
CA ALA A 51 -41.93 23.93 9.12
C ALA A 51 -41.22 23.02 8.12
N ALA A 52 -41.76 21.82 7.90
CA ALA A 52 -41.18 20.83 6.99
C ALA A 52 -41.02 21.43 5.57
N ASN A 53 -39.81 21.34 5.01
CA ASN A 53 -39.43 21.94 3.73
C ASN A 53 -39.73 23.46 3.62
N GLY A 54 -39.81 24.16 4.75
CA GLY A 54 -40.05 25.60 4.79
C GLY A 54 -38.91 26.41 4.19
N SER A 55 -39.16 27.67 3.86
CA SER A 55 -38.16 28.59 3.28
C SER A 55 -38.18 29.93 4.01
N TYR A 56 -37.08 30.25 4.67
CA TYR A 56 -36.88 31.44 5.50
C TYR A 56 -35.83 32.33 4.84
N THR A 57 -36.29 33.37 4.14
CA THR A 57 -35.41 34.31 3.41
C THR A 57 -35.11 35.54 4.26
N LEU A 58 -33.86 35.67 4.68
CA LEU A 58 -33.34 36.81 5.43
C LEU A 58 -33.05 37.96 4.48
N THR A 59 -33.59 39.15 4.77
CA THR A 59 -33.44 40.35 3.92
C THR A 59 -32.68 41.49 4.59
N ALA A 60 -32.45 41.41 5.91
CA ALA A 60 -31.82 42.45 6.70
C ALA A 60 -30.81 41.86 7.70
N VAL A 61 -29.89 42.71 8.15
CA VAL A 61 -28.99 42.42 9.27
C VAL A 61 -29.78 42.46 10.57
N ASN A 62 -29.60 41.46 11.42
CA ASN A 62 -30.22 41.36 12.74
C ASN A 62 -29.19 41.32 13.88
N TYR A 63 -27.93 41.05 13.57
CA TYR A 63 -26.84 41.10 14.54
C TYR A 63 -25.58 41.68 13.93
N THR A 64 -24.90 42.54 14.69
CA THR A 64 -23.59 43.11 14.38
C THR A 64 -22.75 43.04 15.65
N SER A 65 -21.55 42.47 15.58
CA SER A 65 -20.68 42.38 16.75
C SER A 65 -20.19 43.77 17.19
N ALA A 66 -20.16 44.02 18.50
CA ALA A 66 -19.82 45.33 19.08
C ALA A 66 -18.32 45.66 19.00
N ASN A 67 -17.47 44.72 18.57
CA ASN A 67 -16.01 44.89 18.62
C ASN A 67 -15.32 44.38 17.32
N PRO A 68 -15.38 45.15 16.22
CA PRO A 68 -14.74 44.78 14.94
C PRO A 68 -13.20 44.80 14.96
N GLY A 69 -12.57 45.15 16.09
CA GLY A 69 -11.12 45.33 16.22
C GLY A 69 -10.35 44.26 17.03
N SER A 70 -11.00 43.31 17.70
CA SER A 70 -10.32 42.26 18.48
C SER A 70 -10.36 40.91 17.76
N THR A 71 -9.34 40.63 16.92
CA THR A 71 -8.94 39.31 16.36
C THR A 71 -10.02 38.37 15.77
N GLY A 72 -11.27 38.79 15.62
CA GLY A 72 -12.38 38.02 15.05
C GLY A 72 -13.33 38.94 14.30
N ASN A 73 -13.22 38.99 12.98
CA ASN A 73 -14.14 39.71 12.12
C ASN A 73 -15.40 38.87 11.91
N GLU A 74 -16.22 38.73 12.95
CA GLU A 74 -17.52 38.07 12.86
C GLU A 74 -18.38 38.71 11.77
N GLY A 75 -18.39 40.04 11.69
CA GLY A 75 -19.17 40.77 10.69
C GLY A 75 -20.68 40.65 10.93
N GLN A 76 -21.46 41.09 9.95
CA GLN A 76 -22.92 41.18 10.07
C GLN A 76 -23.59 39.81 9.92
N ARG A 77 -24.70 39.61 10.64
CA ARG A 77 -25.53 38.39 10.62
C ARG A 77 -27.00 38.69 10.42
N GLY A 78 -27.71 37.80 9.72
CA GLY A 78 -29.13 37.92 9.44
C GLY A 78 -30.06 37.43 10.56
N LEU A 79 -29.52 36.72 11.56
CA LEU A 79 -30.23 36.24 12.75
C LEU A 79 -29.50 36.70 14.03
N PRO A 80 -30.20 36.72 15.19
CA PRO A 80 -29.57 37.01 16.47
C PRO A 80 -28.41 36.06 16.77
N ASN A 81 -27.39 36.55 17.48
CA ASN A 81 -26.32 35.70 18.02
C ASN A 81 -26.89 34.67 19.00
N ILE A 82 -26.47 33.42 18.89
CA ILE A 82 -26.78 32.35 19.85
C ILE A 82 -25.71 32.42 20.96
N GLY A 83 -26.11 32.83 22.16
CA GLY A 83 -25.22 33.14 23.28
C GLY A 83 -24.54 31.92 23.91
N ASN A 84 -23.57 32.18 24.80
CA ASN A 84 -22.90 31.16 25.62
C ASN A 84 -23.47 31.19 27.04
N ASP A 85 -23.71 30.04 27.68
CA ASP A 85 -24.11 30.01 29.09
C ASP A 85 -23.70 28.74 29.83
N VAL A 86 -23.53 28.95 31.13
CA VAL A 86 -23.01 28.07 32.16
C VAL A 86 -24.16 27.18 32.63
N ALA A 87 -24.29 26.00 32.01
CA ALA A 87 -25.27 24.97 32.33
C ALA A 87 -26.74 25.35 32.02
N GLY A 88 -27.13 25.26 30.74
CA GLY A 88 -28.54 25.26 30.38
C GLY A 88 -28.93 25.80 29.00
N LEU A 89 -28.07 26.43 28.20
CA LEU A 89 -28.49 27.05 26.91
C LEU A 89 -28.23 26.21 25.65
N ASP A 90 -28.48 24.91 25.71
CA ASP A 90 -28.36 24.06 24.51
C ASP A 90 -29.51 24.38 23.56
N LEU A 91 -29.22 24.92 22.37
CA LEU A 91 -30.24 25.20 21.37
C LEU A 91 -30.22 24.14 20.28
N THR A 92 -31.33 23.42 20.12
CA THR A 92 -31.53 22.50 18.98
C THR A 92 -32.44 23.14 17.93
N ILE A 93 -31.97 23.23 16.69
CA ILE A 93 -32.76 23.69 15.55
C ILE A 93 -33.02 22.51 14.61
N ASN A 94 -34.26 22.03 14.62
CA ASN A 94 -34.75 21.00 13.70
C ASN A 94 -35.28 21.66 12.43
N GLY A 95 -34.51 21.54 11.36
CA GLY A 95 -34.82 22.11 10.06
C GLY A 95 -35.95 21.38 9.33
N ASN A 96 -36.11 20.07 9.50
CA ASN A 96 -37.13 19.28 8.77
C ASN A 96 -37.08 19.49 7.23
N GLY A 97 -35.87 19.64 6.66
CA GLY A 97 -35.66 19.94 5.25
C GLY A 97 -35.83 21.43 4.88
N ALA A 98 -36.06 22.30 5.87
CA ALA A 98 -36.22 23.72 5.62
C ALA A 98 -34.92 24.38 5.12
N THR A 99 -35.08 25.49 4.40
CA THR A 99 -34.01 26.36 3.94
C THR A 99 -33.99 27.67 4.70
N ILE A 100 -32.83 28.03 5.25
CA ILE A 100 -32.52 29.39 5.71
C ILE A 100 -31.52 29.99 4.71
N GLN A 101 -31.88 31.14 4.16
CA GLN A 101 -31.09 31.76 3.10
C GLN A 101 -31.04 33.27 3.19
N ARG A 102 -29.93 33.85 2.73
CA ARG A 102 -29.85 35.29 2.46
C ARG A 102 -30.53 35.59 1.11
N GLY A 103 -31.38 36.62 1.08
CA GLY A 103 -32.00 37.12 -0.16
C GLY A 103 -30.97 37.69 -1.13
N SER A 104 -31.21 37.55 -2.43
CA SER A 104 -30.25 37.95 -3.48
C SER A 104 -29.94 39.46 -3.47
N THR A 105 -30.94 40.29 -3.15
CA THR A 105 -30.85 41.76 -3.06
C THR A 105 -30.45 42.27 -1.67
N ALA A 106 -30.34 41.38 -0.68
CA ALA A 106 -30.01 41.76 0.69
C ALA A 106 -28.55 42.27 0.77
N PRO A 107 -28.17 43.09 1.78
CA PRO A 107 -26.77 43.42 2.02
C PRO A 107 -25.94 42.16 2.32
N ASN A 108 -24.61 42.26 2.29
CA ASN A 108 -23.73 41.16 2.68
C ASN A 108 -23.86 40.90 4.20
N PHE A 109 -24.42 39.75 4.58
CA PHE A 109 -24.35 39.21 5.93
C PHE A 109 -24.26 37.67 5.91
N GLY A 110 -23.70 37.12 6.98
CA GLY A 110 -23.76 35.69 7.25
C GLY A 110 -25.09 35.29 7.91
N LEU A 111 -25.38 34.00 8.03
CA LEU A 111 -26.69 33.56 8.55
C LEU A 111 -26.70 33.53 10.09
N PHE A 112 -25.81 32.73 10.69
CA PHE A 112 -25.76 32.47 12.13
C PHE A 112 -24.43 32.90 12.75
N SER A 113 -24.50 33.28 14.02
CA SER A 113 -23.36 33.31 14.93
C SER A 113 -23.69 32.53 16.19
N CYS A 114 -22.74 31.74 16.65
CA CYS A 114 -22.91 30.80 17.75
C CYS A 114 -21.72 30.89 18.72
N GLN A 115 -22.03 31.07 20.00
CA GLN A 115 -21.07 31.07 21.09
C GLN A 115 -21.36 29.96 22.13
N GLY A 116 -22.55 29.39 22.09
CA GLY A 116 -22.98 28.30 22.98
C GLY A 116 -22.99 26.93 22.32
N GLN A 117 -23.69 26.00 22.97
CA GLN A 117 -23.98 24.67 22.45
C GLN A 117 -25.14 24.79 21.46
N THR A 118 -24.94 24.41 20.19
CA THR A 118 -26.00 24.43 19.19
C THR A 118 -26.00 23.16 18.36
N VAL A 119 -27.17 22.57 18.17
CA VAL A 119 -27.38 21.41 17.29
C VAL A 119 -28.25 21.85 16.12
N PHE A 120 -27.77 21.65 14.90
CA PHE A 120 -28.53 21.85 13.67
C PHE A 120 -28.83 20.49 13.03
N ASN A 121 -30.11 20.20 12.81
CA ASN A 121 -30.55 18.92 12.22
C ASN A 121 -31.34 19.18 10.93
N ASN A 122 -31.01 18.46 9.84
CA ASN A 122 -31.81 18.45 8.60
C ASN A 122 -32.19 19.86 8.09
N LEU A 123 -31.19 20.74 7.99
CA LEU A 123 -31.35 22.15 7.62
C LEU A 123 -30.48 22.49 6.41
N ILE A 124 -31.02 23.32 5.53
CA ILE A 124 -30.34 23.83 4.34
C ILE A 124 -29.91 25.29 4.58
N PHE A 125 -28.61 25.55 4.52
CA PHE A 125 -28.00 26.88 4.63
C PHE A 125 -27.56 27.36 3.25
N ARG A 126 -28.11 28.49 2.78
CA ARG A 126 -27.89 28.92 1.40
C ARG A 126 -27.56 30.39 1.24
N ASN A 127 -26.61 30.68 0.34
CA ASN A 127 -26.27 32.02 -0.15
C ASN A 127 -25.81 33.02 0.94
N GLY A 128 -25.40 32.55 2.12
CA GLY A 128 -24.74 33.41 3.10
C GLY A 128 -23.56 34.12 2.45
N ARG A 129 -23.42 35.42 2.65
CA ARG A 129 -22.36 36.21 2.00
C ARG A 129 -21.85 37.28 2.93
N VAL A 130 -20.62 37.17 3.41
CA VAL A 130 -20.10 38.05 4.46
C VAL A 130 -18.69 38.57 4.13
N ASN A 131 -18.41 39.82 4.49
CA ASN A 131 -17.07 40.43 4.39
C ASN A 131 -16.14 40.00 5.55
N ALA A 132 -16.34 38.80 6.05
CA ALA A 132 -15.89 38.34 7.37
C ALA A 132 -15.79 36.81 7.40
N GLN A 133 -15.60 36.18 8.56
CA GLN A 133 -15.55 34.72 8.68
C GLN A 133 -16.94 34.07 8.66
N GLY A 134 -17.06 32.84 8.15
CA GLY A 134 -18.21 31.94 8.36
C GLY A 134 -19.54 32.49 7.80
N ALA A 135 -19.79 32.32 6.49
CA ALA A 135 -20.96 32.95 5.88
C ALA A 135 -22.30 32.26 6.18
N ALA A 136 -22.28 30.98 6.52
CA ALA A 136 -23.46 30.29 7.07
C ALA A 136 -23.43 30.29 8.60
N ILE A 137 -22.34 29.77 9.19
CA ILE A 137 -22.20 29.63 10.64
C ILE A 137 -20.83 30.14 11.05
N PHE A 138 -20.80 30.94 12.11
CA PHE A 138 -19.57 31.38 12.74
C PHE A 138 -19.57 31.01 14.22
N VAL A 139 -18.47 30.44 14.68
CA VAL A 139 -18.34 29.86 16.03
C VAL A 139 -17.11 30.42 16.74
N GLN A 140 -17.29 30.85 17.97
CA GLN A 140 -16.21 31.37 18.83
C GLN A 140 -16.49 31.11 20.31
N PHE A 141 -15.52 31.46 21.18
CA PHE A 141 -15.62 31.39 22.65
C PHE A 141 -16.00 30.01 23.22
N LYS A 142 -15.33 28.94 22.78
CA LYS A 142 -15.60 27.55 23.20
C LYS A 142 -17.00 27.04 22.82
N GLY A 143 -17.60 27.60 21.76
CA GLY A 143 -18.86 27.09 21.22
C GLY A 143 -18.72 25.63 20.77
N ASN A 144 -19.78 24.86 20.92
CA ASN A 144 -19.83 23.46 20.50
C ASN A 144 -21.00 23.28 19.55
N ILE A 145 -20.69 23.01 18.29
CA ILE A 145 -21.68 22.95 17.23
C ILE A 145 -21.74 21.56 16.65
N GLU A 146 -22.93 20.98 16.68
CA GLU A 146 -23.25 19.77 15.95
C GLU A 146 -24.08 20.10 14.71
N VAL A 147 -23.68 19.53 13.59
CA VAL A 147 -24.34 19.68 12.28
C VAL A 147 -24.65 18.27 11.77
N ASN A 148 -25.92 17.91 11.76
CA ASN A 148 -26.39 16.57 11.40
C ASN A 148 -27.35 16.65 10.20
N ASP A 149 -27.05 15.89 9.16
CA ASP A 149 -27.90 15.76 7.97
C ASP A 149 -28.22 17.11 7.30
N CYS A 150 -27.28 18.06 7.37
CA CYS A 150 -27.44 19.42 6.86
C CYS A 150 -26.81 19.63 5.48
N PHE A 151 -27.27 20.67 4.79
CA PHE A 151 -26.80 21.03 3.45
C PHE A 151 -26.32 22.49 3.42
N PHE A 152 -25.15 22.75 2.85
CA PHE A 152 -24.54 24.08 2.75
C PHE A 152 -24.25 24.41 1.30
N TYR A 153 -25.01 25.35 0.74
CA TYR A 153 -24.94 25.71 -0.67
C TYR A 153 -24.52 27.16 -0.90
N ASN A 154 -23.45 27.35 -1.68
CA ASN A 154 -23.04 28.65 -2.21
C ASN A 154 -22.84 29.73 -1.14
N ASN A 155 -22.34 29.34 0.04
CA ASN A 155 -21.99 30.29 1.10
C ASN A 155 -20.60 30.87 0.82
N ASN A 156 -20.44 32.18 1.03
CA ASN A 156 -19.30 32.93 0.55
C ASN A 156 -18.71 33.87 1.62
N SER A 157 -17.51 33.55 2.07
CA SER A 157 -16.67 34.47 2.86
C SER A 157 -15.73 35.24 1.95
N LEU A 158 -15.89 36.57 1.96
CA LEU A 158 -15.05 37.51 1.20
C LEU A 158 -13.82 37.98 1.98
N LEU A 159 -13.55 37.39 3.17
CA LEU A 159 -12.43 37.78 4.01
C LEU A 159 -11.10 37.36 3.38
N ASN A 160 -10.29 38.35 2.98
CA ASN A 160 -8.93 38.13 2.51
C ASN A 160 -7.91 38.08 3.66
N ALA A 161 -8.21 37.29 4.69
CA ALA A 161 -7.36 37.08 5.87
C ALA A 161 -7.47 35.62 6.33
N GLU A 162 -6.86 35.27 7.46
CA GLU A 162 -6.91 33.89 7.96
C GLU A 162 -8.33 33.58 8.45
N GLY A 163 -8.81 32.35 8.22
CA GLY A 163 -10.09 31.89 8.73
C GLY A 163 -11.33 32.15 7.86
N GLY A 164 -11.25 32.07 6.54
CA GLY A 164 -12.40 32.33 5.65
C GLY A 164 -13.64 31.46 5.93
N GLY A 165 -13.52 30.14 5.79
CA GLY A 165 -14.58 29.17 6.12
C GLY A 165 -15.90 29.47 5.41
N GLY A 166 -15.93 29.35 4.08
CA GLY A 166 -16.98 29.92 3.24
C GLY A 166 -18.41 29.62 3.68
N ALA A 167 -18.64 28.43 4.24
CA ALA A 167 -19.84 28.11 4.99
C ALA A 167 -19.63 28.26 6.51
N ILE A 168 -18.70 27.49 7.09
CA ILE A 168 -18.52 27.42 8.54
C ILE A 168 -17.11 27.87 8.93
N TYR A 169 -17.03 28.72 9.94
CA TYR A 169 -15.76 29.04 10.59
C TYR A 169 -15.84 28.81 12.10
N THR A 170 -14.81 28.17 12.66
CA THR A 170 -14.66 27.95 14.11
C THR A 170 -13.32 28.44 14.64
N LYS A 171 -13.34 29.13 15.78
CA LYS A 171 -12.13 29.60 16.50
C LYS A 171 -12.24 29.52 18.02
N SER A 172 -11.13 29.81 18.71
CA SER A 172 -11.09 30.02 20.16
C SER A 172 -11.55 28.82 21.00
N LEU A 173 -10.85 27.68 20.84
CA LEU A 173 -11.09 26.43 21.60
C LEU A 173 -12.52 25.88 21.42
N SER A 174 -13.14 26.14 20.26
CA SER A 174 -14.46 25.63 19.93
C SER A 174 -14.40 24.17 19.47
N VAL A 175 -15.57 23.54 19.37
CA VAL A 175 -15.74 22.19 18.83
C VAL A 175 -16.76 22.25 17.69
N LEU A 176 -16.41 21.63 16.57
CA LEU A 176 -17.32 21.43 15.44
C LEU A 176 -17.40 19.95 15.09
N ALA A 177 -18.61 19.39 15.15
CA ALA A 177 -18.92 18.06 14.68
C ALA A 177 -19.89 18.13 13.49
N VAL A 178 -19.46 17.63 12.34
CA VAL A 178 -20.25 17.56 11.10
C VAL A 178 -20.47 16.11 10.73
N LYS A 179 -21.73 15.68 10.63
CA LYS A 179 -22.13 14.29 10.38
C LYS A 179 -23.15 14.24 9.25
N ASN A 180 -22.98 13.29 8.34
CA ASN A 180 -23.93 12.98 7.26
C ASN A 180 -24.34 14.22 6.42
N SER A 181 -23.45 15.20 6.28
CA SER A 181 -23.79 16.51 5.74
C SER A 181 -23.15 16.76 4.38
N TYR A 182 -23.69 17.72 3.64
CA TYR A 182 -23.33 17.99 2.26
C TYR A 182 -22.97 19.47 2.05
N PHE A 183 -21.78 19.74 1.49
CA PHE A 183 -21.27 21.09 1.25
C PHE A 183 -20.94 21.27 -0.23
N GLU A 184 -21.64 22.18 -0.91
CA GLU A 184 -21.42 22.43 -2.32
C GLU A 184 -21.33 23.90 -2.73
N GLY A 185 -20.35 24.20 -3.57
CA GLY A 185 -20.18 25.52 -4.18
C GLY A 185 -19.80 26.62 -3.18
N ASN A 186 -19.36 26.26 -1.98
CA ASN A 186 -18.95 27.23 -0.97
C ASN A 186 -17.59 27.83 -1.34
N LEU A 187 -17.42 29.11 -1.02
CA LEU A 187 -16.26 29.90 -1.40
C LEU A 187 -15.70 30.64 -0.19
N ALA A 188 -14.39 30.54 0.01
CA ALA A 188 -13.63 31.43 0.87
C ALA A 188 -12.52 32.10 0.06
N VAL A 189 -12.08 33.30 0.42
CA VAL A 189 -10.95 33.91 -0.30
C VAL A 189 -9.65 33.14 0.00
N ARG A 190 -9.32 32.87 1.27
CA ARG A 190 -8.04 32.23 1.63
C ARG A 190 -8.15 30.80 2.12
N GLN A 191 -9.00 30.48 3.10
CA GLN A 191 -8.93 29.17 3.77
C GLN A 191 -10.29 28.55 3.96
N GLY A 192 -10.37 27.24 3.71
CA GLY A 192 -11.57 26.44 3.97
C GLY A 192 -12.73 26.90 3.11
N GLY A 193 -12.75 26.52 1.82
CA GLY A 193 -13.82 26.95 0.92
C GLY A 193 -15.21 26.63 1.45
N ALA A 194 -15.37 25.54 2.19
CA ALA A 194 -16.54 25.23 3.01
C ALA A 194 -16.28 25.47 4.51
N ILE A 195 -15.33 24.76 5.11
CA ILE A 195 -15.08 24.79 6.56
C ILE A 195 -13.66 25.27 6.83
N SER A 196 -13.51 26.22 7.73
CA SER A 196 -12.22 26.55 8.32
C SER A 196 -12.30 26.44 9.84
N SER A 197 -11.53 25.50 10.40
CA SER A 197 -11.37 25.32 11.84
C SER A 197 -9.98 25.78 12.25
N LEU A 198 -9.94 26.86 13.02
CA LEU A 198 -8.71 27.44 13.54
C LEU A 198 -8.66 27.21 15.06
N LEU A 199 -7.61 26.56 15.55
CA LEU A 199 -7.37 26.41 16.99
C LEU A 199 -8.57 25.78 17.74
N SER A 200 -9.27 24.87 17.07
CA SER A 200 -10.54 24.28 17.49
C SER A 200 -10.59 22.81 17.07
N ASN A 201 -11.33 21.99 17.82
CA ASN A 201 -11.49 20.59 17.47
C ASN A 201 -12.47 20.43 16.31
N LEU A 202 -12.13 19.55 15.37
CA LEU A 202 -12.93 19.29 14.18
C LEU A 202 -13.21 17.80 14.06
N THR A 203 -14.47 17.45 13.84
CA THR A 203 -14.90 16.11 13.42
C THR A 203 -15.77 16.23 12.18
N VAL A 204 -15.43 15.48 11.14
CA VAL A 204 -16.21 15.36 9.90
C VAL A 204 -16.41 13.88 9.59
N LEU A 205 -17.66 13.43 9.56
CA LEU A 205 -18.02 12.02 9.39
C LEU A 205 -19.06 11.86 8.28
N ASN A 206 -18.87 10.83 7.43
CA ASN A 206 -19.86 10.39 6.45
C ASN A 206 -20.43 11.52 5.58
N SER A 207 -19.61 12.52 5.26
CA SER A 207 -20.06 13.76 4.64
C SER A 207 -19.55 13.87 3.20
N THR A 208 -20.07 14.85 2.46
CA THR A 208 -19.61 15.13 1.09
C THR A 208 -19.29 16.61 0.91
N PHE A 209 -18.13 16.89 0.32
CA PHE A 209 -17.67 18.22 -0.05
C PHE A 209 -17.44 18.26 -1.54
N LYS A 210 -18.27 19.01 -2.26
CA LYS A 210 -18.25 19.08 -3.71
C LYS A 210 -18.05 20.49 -4.23
N ASN A 211 -17.11 20.69 -5.16
CA ASN A 211 -16.92 21.98 -5.85
C ASN A 211 -16.75 23.19 -4.91
N ASN A 212 -16.21 22.98 -3.70
CA ASN A 212 -15.85 24.07 -2.81
C ASN A 212 -14.47 24.59 -3.19
N ARG A 213 -14.24 25.89 -3.01
CA ARG A 213 -13.00 26.49 -3.49
C ARG A 213 -12.50 27.64 -2.64
N THR A 214 -11.19 27.87 -2.75
CA THR A 214 -10.56 29.14 -2.37
C THR A 214 -10.22 29.98 -3.60
N SER A 215 -10.27 31.32 -3.51
CA SER A 215 -10.01 32.19 -4.68
C SER A 215 -8.70 32.99 -4.65
N SER A 216 -7.96 33.03 -3.54
CA SER A 216 -6.70 33.79 -3.41
C SER A 216 -5.52 33.07 -4.07
N LEU A 217 -4.78 33.75 -4.95
CA LEU A 217 -3.58 33.19 -5.58
C LEU A 217 -2.40 32.96 -4.62
N ALA A 218 -2.46 33.49 -3.38
CA ALA A 218 -1.40 33.33 -2.39
C ALA A 218 -1.94 32.83 -1.05
N ASN A 219 -1.19 31.92 -0.41
CA ASN A 219 -1.44 31.38 0.93
C ASN A 219 -2.86 30.81 1.14
N ALA A 220 -3.45 30.27 0.07
CA ALA A 220 -4.74 29.61 0.16
C ALA A 220 -4.59 28.17 0.66
N ALA A 221 -5.53 27.69 1.47
CA ALA A 221 -5.47 26.34 2.02
C ALA A 221 -6.84 25.68 2.16
N GLY A 222 -6.93 24.39 1.84
CA GLY A 222 -8.13 23.59 2.08
C GLY A 222 -9.31 24.06 1.21
N GLY A 223 -9.32 23.69 -0.08
CA GLY A 223 -10.39 24.10 -0.99
C GLY A 223 -11.79 23.74 -0.50
N ALA A 224 -11.93 22.65 0.27
CA ALA A 224 -13.12 22.36 1.06
C ALA A 224 -12.90 22.66 2.54
N VAL A 225 -11.94 21.98 3.18
CA VAL A 225 -11.78 21.98 4.62
C VAL A 225 -10.35 22.35 4.99
N SER A 226 -10.22 23.30 5.90
CA SER A 226 -8.94 23.72 6.47
C SER A 226 -8.98 23.54 8.00
N GLY A 227 -8.15 22.66 8.54
CA GLY A 227 -7.92 22.51 9.98
C GLY A 227 -6.52 23.01 10.35
N ASN A 228 -6.44 24.08 11.14
CA ASN A 228 -5.17 24.66 11.59
C ASN A 228 -5.05 24.61 13.11
N GLY A 229 -4.36 23.58 13.61
CA GLY A 229 -3.81 23.51 14.96
C GLY A 229 -4.81 23.40 16.10
N ALA A 230 -5.62 22.33 16.15
CA ALA A 230 -6.64 22.09 17.20
C ALA A 230 -6.08 22.26 18.64
N ARG A 231 -6.64 23.14 19.47
CA ARG A 231 -6.09 23.43 20.81
C ARG A 231 -6.86 22.73 21.95
N GLY A 232 -6.19 22.62 23.10
CA GLY A 232 -6.62 21.90 24.30
C GLY A 232 -5.76 20.66 24.56
N ASP A 233 -5.81 20.12 25.77
CA ASP A 233 -5.15 18.83 26.08
C ASP A 233 -5.72 17.77 25.12
N ASN A 234 -4.87 17.22 24.23
CA ASN A 234 -5.25 16.26 23.18
C ASN A 234 -6.16 16.82 22.06
N GLY A 235 -5.90 18.04 21.58
CA GLY A 235 -6.61 18.61 20.43
C GLY A 235 -6.62 17.68 19.20
N PHE A 236 -7.75 17.64 18.47
CA PHE A 236 -7.95 16.67 17.38
C PHE A 236 -8.59 17.26 16.12
N LEU A 237 -8.17 16.72 14.97
CA LEU A 237 -8.73 16.96 13.65
C LEU A 237 -9.07 15.62 13.00
N THR A 238 -10.35 15.26 12.95
CA THR A 238 -10.80 13.94 12.47
C THR A 238 -11.67 14.07 11.24
N VAL A 239 -11.32 13.36 10.17
CA VAL A 239 -12.12 13.24 8.96
C VAL A 239 -12.25 11.77 8.59
N ARG A 240 -13.47 11.23 8.59
CA ARG A 240 -13.71 9.81 8.25
C ARG A 240 -14.79 9.63 7.21
N ASN A 241 -14.63 8.61 6.38
CA ASN A 241 -15.66 8.12 5.44
C ASN A 241 -16.29 9.25 4.60
N THR A 242 -15.48 10.23 4.21
CA THR A 242 -15.96 11.47 3.59
C THR A 242 -15.49 11.55 2.14
N LEU A 243 -16.37 12.02 1.26
CA LEU A 243 -16.07 12.27 -0.14
C LEU A 243 -15.70 13.74 -0.35
N PHE A 244 -14.55 13.97 -0.97
CA PHE A 244 -14.11 15.27 -1.46
C PHE A 244 -14.01 15.22 -2.99
N GLU A 245 -14.93 15.86 -3.70
CA GLU A 245 -14.98 15.86 -5.17
C GLU A 245 -14.87 17.27 -5.77
N GLY A 246 -13.92 17.48 -6.68
CA GLY A 246 -13.87 18.72 -7.48
C GLY A 246 -13.53 19.99 -6.70
N ASN A 247 -12.96 19.86 -5.49
CA ASN A 247 -12.60 21.01 -4.67
C ASN A 247 -11.26 21.60 -5.13
N THR A 248 -11.12 22.92 -5.05
CA THR A 248 -9.93 23.60 -5.57
C THR A 248 -9.34 24.61 -4.59
N SER A 249 -8.01 24.56 -4.46
CA SER A 249 -7.24 25.63 -3.87
C SER A 249 -6.15 26.08 -4.83
N SER A 250 -5.81 27.35 -4.84
CA SER A 250 -4.63 27.88 -5.56
C SER A 250 -3.33 27.67 -4.77
N GLY A 251 -3.43 27.33 -3.49
CA GLY A 251 -2.28 27.04 -2.63
C GLY A 251 -2.22 25.56 -2.28
N ILE A 252 -2.50 25.21 -1.04
CA ILE A 252 -2.24 23.88 -0.49
C ILE A 252 -3.52 23.13 -0.11
N GLY A 253 -3.56 21.81 -0.33
CA GLY A 253 -4.70 20.98 0.05
C GLY A 253 -5.95 21.33 -0.78
N GLY A 254 -6.02 20.79 -2.00
CA GLY A 254 -7.08 21.15 -2.94
C GLY A 254 -8.48 20.81 -2.42
N ALA A 255 -8.61 19.73 -1.66
CA ALA A 255 -9.77 19.49 -0.81
C ALA A 255 -9.48 19.79 0.66
N LEU A 256 -8.49 19.12 1.21
CA LEU A 256 -8.28 19.08 2.65
C LEU A 256 -6.87 19.57 2.99
N TYR A 257 -6.81 20.51 3.92
CA TYR A 257 -5.60 20.97 4.58
C TYR A 257 -5.72 20.67 6.07
N LEU A 258 -4.78 19.91 6.62
CA LEU A 258 -4.69 19.66 8.05
C LEU A 258 -3.28 19.94 8.57
N LEU A 259 -3.21 20.77 9.60
CA LEU A 259 -2.01 21.05 10.38
C LEU A 259 -2.24 20.67 11.84
N ALA A 260 -1.66 19.56 12.28
CA ALA A 260 -1.54 19.20 13.69
C ALA A 260 -0.25 19.82 14.26
N LYS A 261 -0.34 20.44 15.42
CA LYS A 261 0.80 20.99 16.17
C LYS A 261 1.15 20.05 17.34
N ARG A 262 2.19 20.41 18.11
CA ARG A 262 2.63 19.69 19.32
C ARG A 262 1.43 19.28 20.19
N GLU A 263 1.38 18.02 20.61
CA GLU A 263 0.32 17.41 21.44
C GLU A 263 -1.05 17.25 20.79
N GLN A 264 -1.12 17.32 19.46
CA GLN A 264 -2.37 17.17 18.72
C GLN A 264 -2.39 15.89 17.90
N SER A 265 -3.60 15.50 17.51
CA SER A 265 -3.83 14.41 16.58
C SER A 265 -4.52 14.90 15.31
N ALA A 266 -4.15 14.32 14.17
CA ALA A 266 -4.95 14.40 12.96
C ALA A 266 -5.20 13.01 12.39
N GLU A 267 -6.45 12.77 12.01
CA GLU A 267 -6.89 11.51 11.43
C GLU A 267 -7.63 11.76 10.12
N VAL A 268 -7.23 11.00 9.09
CA VAL A 268 -7.97 10.90 7.83
C VAL A 268 -8.10 9.42 7.44
N THR A 269 -9.31 8.89 7.54
CA THR A 269 -9.57 7.45 7.32
C THR A 269 -10.78 7.20 6.43
N GLY A 270 -10.71 6.20 5.55
CA GLY A 270 -11.85 5.82 4.70
C GLY A 270 -12.31 6.91 3.71
N CYS A 271 -11.48 7.94 3.47
CA CYS A 271 -11.87 9.10 2.67
C CYS A 271 -11.56 8.91 1.19
N THR A 272 -12.40 9.51 0.33
CA THR A 272 -12.16 9.54 -1.11
C THR A 272 -11.92 10.98 -1.56
N PHE A 273 -10.76 11.23 -2.15
CA PHE A 273 -10.36 12.49 -2.77
C PHE A 273 -10.39 12.30 -4.29
N LYS A 274 -11.38 12.89 -4.95
CA LYS A 274 -11.59 12.76 -6.38
C LYS A 274 -11.51 14.11 -7.09
N THR A 275 -10.69 14.18 -8.12
CA THR A 275 -10.60 15.34 -9.04
C THR A 275 -10.42 16.69 -8.33
N ASN A 276 -9.68 16.72 -7.21
CA ASN A 276 -9.36 17.96 -6.50
C ASN A 276 -8.05 18.56 -7.05
N SER A 277 -7.87 19.88 -6.89
CA SER A 277 -6.71 20.58 -7.46
C SER A 277 -6.07 21.57 -6.48
N ALA A 278 -4.73 21.61 -6.46
CA ALA A 278 -3.92 22.52 -5.65
C ALA A 278 -2.61 22.94 -6.35
N ASP A 279 -1.82 23.81 -5.72
CA ASP A 279 -0.38 23.88 -5.99
C ASP A 279 0.36 22.69 -5.36
N GLN A 280 0.03 22.36 -4.11
CA GLN A 280 0.59 21.20 -3.40
C GLN A 280 -0.49 20.41 -2.68
N GLY A 281 -0.43 19.08 -2.76
CA GLY A 281 -1.46 18.22 -2.16
C GLY A 281 -2.80 18.41 -2.86
N GLY A 282 -2.88 18.01 -4.13
CA GLY A 282 -4.07 18.22 -4.96
C GLY A 282 -5.35 17.69 -4.30
N GLY A 283 -5.27 16.52 -3.66
CA GLY A 283 -6.30 16.03 -2.75
C GLY A 283 -6.10 16.54 -1.32
N LEU A 284 -5.01 16.10 -0.70
CA LEU A 284 -4.71 16.33 0.72
C LEU A 284 -3.33 16.93 0.91
N TRP A 285 -3.28 17.95 1.76
CA TRP A 285 -2.05 18.44 2.37
C TRP A 285 -2.11 18.20 3.88
N LEU A 286 -1.18 17.40 4.39
CA LEU A 286 -1.13 17.00 5.80
C LEU A 286 0.22 17.35 6.41
N LYS A 287 0.20 18.05 7.55
CA LYS A 287 1.39 18.32 8.34
C LYS A 287 1.18 18.14 9.84
N GLY A 288 2.13 17.49 10.49
CA GLY A 288 2.31 17.49 11.94
C GLY A 288 3.56 18.29 12.29
N THR A 289 3.57 19.12 13.33
CA THR A 289 4.76 19.89 13.72
C THR A 289 4.93 19.97 15.21
N ASP A 290 6.13 19.67 15.69
CA ASP A 290 6.50 19.89 17.09
C ASP A 290 7.00 21.33 17.32
N SER A 291 7.25 22.10 16.26
CA SER A 291 7.55 23.53 16.39
C SER A 291 6.31 24.31 16.87
N SER A 292 6.52 25.22 17.82
CA SER A 292 5.53 26.20 18.27
C SER A 292 5.27 27.31 17.22
N GLY A 293 5.74 27.13 15.98
CA GLY A 293 6.07 28.14 14.97
C GLY A 293 4.96 29.02 14.40
N VAL A 294 3.85 29.21 15.12
CA VAL A 294 3.10 30.45 15.03
C VAL A 294 3.33 31.18 16.34
N SER A 295 3.98 32.34 16.29
CA SER A 295 3.95 33.34 17.35
C SER A 295 2.51 33.83 17.51
N ASP A 296 1.65 32.99 18.04
CA ASP A 296 0.28 33.33 18.35
C ASP A 296 0.24 33.78 19.81
N SER A 297 0.08 35.09 19.99
CA SER A 297 0.03 35.74 21.28
C SER A 297 -1.19 35.33 22.12
N GLU A 298 -2.19 34.67 21.52
CA GLU A 298 -3.43 34.32 22.23
C GLU A 298 -3.25 33.11 23.18
N TYR A 299 -2.51 32.06 22.79
CA TYR A 299 -2.13 30.93 23.67
C TYR A 299 -0.83 30.23 23.20
N PRO A 300 0.34 30.57 23.75
CA PRO A 300 1.61 29.95 23.36
C PRO A 300 1.75 28.53 23.95
N ILE A 301 2.02 27.53 23.09
CA ILE A 301 2.40 26.17 23.52
C ILE A 301 3.92 26.18 23.72
N THR A 302 4.38 26.29 24.97
CA THR A 302 5.79 26.50 25.32
C THR A 302 6.48 25.29 25.96
N SER A 303 5.73 24.24 26.29
CA SER A 303 6.27 23.04 26.95
C SER A 303 5.30 21.86 26.81
N GLY A 304 5.82 20.68 26.40
CA GLY A 304 5.02 19.46 26.22
C GLY A 304 5.78 18.35 25.46
N PRO A 305 5.53 17.04 25.69
CA PRO A 305 6.12 15.95 24.91
C PRO A 305 5.89 16.08 23.39
N GLU A 306 6.87 15.63 22.61
CA GLU A 306 6.77 15.52 21.15
C GLU A 306 5.93 14.28 20.76
N ASN A 307 4.60 14.37 20.90
CA ASN A 307 3.68 13.25 20.65
C ASN A 307 2.60 13.57 19.60
N THR A 308 2.86 14.47 18.65
CA THR A 308 1.94 14.77 17.54
C THR A 308 1.66 13.49 16.73
N THR A 309 0.41 13.02 16.68
CA THR A 309 0.03 11.77 16.00
C THR A 309 -0.73 12.02 14.71
N LEU A 310 -0.32 11.34 13.64
CA LEU A 310 -1.04 11.33 12.37
C LEU A 310 -1.49 9.90 12.05
N LEU A 311 -2.81 9.70 11.95
CA LEU A 311 -3.39 8.44 11.49
C LEU A 311 -3.98 8.63 10.09
N PHE A 312 -3.42 7.90 9.12
CA PHE A 312 -3.82 8.04 7.72
C PHE A 312 -3.90 6.68 7.04
N ASN A 313 -5.12 6.22 6.77
CA ASN A 313 -5.31 4.90 6.16
C ASN A 313 -6.59 4.77 5.34
N SER A 314 -6.65 3.73 4.51
CA SER A 314 -7.88 3.31 3.83
C SER A 314 -8.48 4.42 2.93
N CYS A 315 -7.63 5.28 2.37
CA CYS A 315 -8.06 6.42 1.56
C CYS A 315 -7.83 6.18 0.06
N VAL A 316 -8.67 6.80 -0.77
CA VAL A 316 -8.56 6.76 -2.24
C VAL A 316 -8.30 8.16 -2.79
N PHE A 317 -7.27 8.30 -3.60
CA PHE A 317 -6.93 9.52 -4.34
C PHE A 317 -7.06 9.23 -5.84
N ASP A 318 -8.09 9.78 -6.48
CA ASP A 318 -8.42 9.53 -7.88
C ASP A 318 -8.45 10.83 -8.70
N GLY A 319 -7.53 10.97 -9.66
CA GLY A 319 -7.58 12.08 -10.60
C GLY A 319 -7.26 13.46 -10.00
N ASN A 320 -6.60 13.53 -8.85
CA ASN A 320 -6.24 14.80 -8.23
C ASN A 320 -5.00 15.41 -8.92
N THR A 321 -4.93 16.74 -8.96
CA THR A 321 -3.88 17.47 -9.69
C THR A 321 -3.16 18.48 -8.79
N ALA A 322 -1.83 18.54 -8.87
CA ALA A 322 -1.01 19.55 -8.22
C ALA A 322 -0.08 20.24 -9.22
N THR A 323 0.07 21.57 -9.17
CA THR A 323 1.05 22.25 -10.05
C THR A 323 2.51 22.07 -9.61
N SER A 324 2.75 21.67 -8.36
CA SER A 324 4.09 21.50 -7.79
C SER A 324 4.33 20.11 -7.19
N LEU A 325 3.69 19.78 -6.06
CA LEU A 325 4.04 18.58 -5.30
C LEU A 325 2.80 17.78 -4.88
N GLY A 326 2.84 16.45 -5.04
CA GLY A 326 1.85 15.57 -4.44
C GLY A 326 0.47 15.73 -5.06
N GLY A 327 0.24 15.14 -6.24
CA GLY A 327 -1.03 15.26 -6.94
C GLY A 327 -2.19 14.73 -6.10
N GLY A 328 -2.03 13.55 -5.50
CA GLY A 328 -2.95 13.04 -4.48
C GLY A 328 -2.65 13.61 -3.09
N LEU A 329 -1.46 13.31 -2.57
CA LEU A 329 -1.06 13.62 -1.20
C LEU A 329 0.26 14.41 -1.16
N TRP A 330 0.27 15.46 -0.36
CA TRP A 330 1.49 16.03 0.20
C TRP A 330 1.53 15.80 1.70
N LEU A 331 2.66 15.29 2.19
CA LEU A 331 2.87 15.02 3.61
C LEU A 331 4.18 15.65 4.09
N SER A 332 4.12 16.34 5.23
CA SER A 332 5.33 16.75 5.94
C SER A 332 5.21 16.68 7.47
N THR A 333 6.18 16.05 8.14
CA THR A 333 6.43 16.03 9.60
C THR A 333 5.26 15.54 10.51
N GLY A 334 5.57 14.97 11.69
CA GLY A 334 4.61 14.36 12.66
C GLY A 334 4.87 12.85 12.89
N ILE A 335 4.66 12.31 14.10
CA ILE A 335 4.78 10.86 14.34
C ILE A 335 3.59 10.19 13.64
N ILE A 336 3.87 9.41 12.61
CA ILE A 336 2.85 8.74 11.83
C ILE A 336 2.84 7.29 12.27
N ASP A 337 1.69 6.79 12.73
CA ASP A 337 1.47 5.35 12.95
C ASP A 337 1.27 4.61 11.60
N GLY A 338 2.18 4.89 10.66
CA GLY A 338 2.19 4.46 9.29
C GLY A 338 1.08 5.05 8.39
N ILE A 339 1.40 5.18 7.10
CA ILE A 339 0.39 5.32 6.04
C ILE A 339 0.11 3.93 5.50
N HIS A 340 -1.15 3.51 5.45
CA HIS A 340 -1.44 2.20 4.90
C HIS A 340 -2.81 2.03 4.23
N SER A 341 -2.93 1.00 3.40
CA SER A 341 -4.21 0.61 2.79
C SER A 341 -4.80 1.68 1.86
N CYS A 342 -3.95 2.49 1.22
CA CYS A 342 -4.38 3.60 0.37
C CYS A 342 -4.22 3.29 -1.12
N THR A 343 -5.11 3.85 -1.94
CA THR A 343 -5.03 3.78 -3.41
C THR A 343 -4.80 5.17 -3.99
N PHE A 344 -3.72 5.35 -4.74
CA PHE A 344 -3.40 6.56 -5.50
C PHE A 344 -3.47 6.25 -6.98
N LYS A 345 -4.51 6.74 -7.65
CA LYS A 345 -4.70 6.49 -9.08
C LYS A 345 -4.97 7.73 -9.89
N ASN A 346 -4.47 7.75 -11.12
CA ASN A 346 -4.70 8.82 -12.09
C ASN A 346 -4.30 10.23 -11.61
N ASN A 347 -3.49 10.36 -10.56
CA ASN A 347 -3.13 11.66 -10.01
C ASN A 347 -1.96 12.26 -10.81
N THR A 348 -1.95 13.59 -10.93
CA THR A 348 -0.96 14.31 -11.73
C THR A 348 -0.26 15.39 -10.90
N ALA A 349 1.06 15.48 -11.00
CA ALA A 349 1.82 16.57 -10.41
C ALA A 349 3.07 16.93 -11.21
N LYS A 350 3.76 18.03 -10.87
CA LYS A 350 5.14 18.21 -11.35
C LYS A 350 6.07 17.18 -10.67
N THR A 351 5.96 17.00 -9.37
CA THR A 351 6.72 16.00 -8.62
C THR A 351 5.82 15.19 -7.69
N GLY A 352 5.89 13.86 -7.74
CA GLY A 352 5.07 13.01 -6.89
C GLY A 352 3.60 13.00 -7.34
N GLY A 353 3.31 12.39 -8.48
CA GLY A 353 1.94 12.38 -9.04
C GLY A 353 0.93 11.80 -8.06
N GLY A 354 1.21 10.62 -7.51
CA GLY A 354 0.44 10.04 -6.41
C GLY A 354 0.69 10.76 -5.07
N ALA A 355 1.94 10.78 -4.62
CA ALA A 355 2.33 11.36 -3.33
C ALA A 355 3.70 12.07 -3.34
N ALA A 356 3.86 13.07 -2.48
CA ALA A 356 5.15 13.68 -2.16
C ALA A 356 5.33 13.68 -0.64
N LEU A 357 6.43 13.09 -0.17
CA LEU A 357 6.74 12.91 1.25
C LEU A 357 7.96 13.76 1.63
N SER A 358 7.87 14.48 2.74
CA SER A 358 9.00 15.23 3.32
C SER A 358 8.96 15.12 4.85
N THR A 359 9.61 14.09 5.39
CA THR A 359 9.56 13.78 6.82
C THR A 359 10.92 13.87 7.49
N ASP A 360 10.91 14.42 8.69
CA ASP A 360 12.02 14.50 9.66
C ASP A 360 11.89 13.44 10.78
N ARG A 361 10.83 12.62 10.75
CA ARG A 361 10.65 11.47 11.64
C ARG A 361 10.46 10.18 10.84
N PRO A 362 10.75 8.99 11.42
CA PRO A 362 10.58 7.73 10.72
C PRO A 362 9.15 7.52 10.22
N LEU A 363 9.01 7.02 8.99
CA LEU A 363 7.70 6.75 8.37
C LEU A 363 7.68 5.37 7.73
N THR A 364 6.65 4.58 8.05
CA THR A 364 6.31 3.37 7.30
C THR A 364 5.13 3.64 6.36
N PHE A 365 5.32 3.45 5.06
CA PHE A 365 4.28 3.51 4.04
C PHE A 365 4.02 2.09 3.54
N ARG A 366 2.83 1.54 3.75
CA ARG A 366 2.60 0.11 3.48
C ARG A 366 1.26 -0.23 2.85
N ASN A 367 1.15 -1.45 2.35
CA ASN A 367 -0.10 -2.07 1.92
C ASN A 367 -0.92 -1.17 0.97
N SER A 368 -0.27 -0.51 0.01
CA SER A 368 -0.89 0.54 -0.79
C SER A 368 -0.60 0.38 -2.28
N THR A 369 -1.48 0.92 -3.12
CA THR A 369 -1.39 0.83 -4.58
C THR A 369 -1.25 2.21 -5.20
N PHE A 370 -0.27 2.36 -6.08
CA PHE A 370 -0.08 3.54 -6.93
C PHE A 370 -0.21 3.10 -8.38
N ASN A 371 -1.25 3.56 -9.08
CA ASN A 371 -1.44 3.19 -10.48
C ASN A 371 -1.82 4.34 -11.40
N ASN A 372 -1.27 4.35 -12.62
CA ASN A 372 -1.59 5.34 -13.64
C ASN A 372 -1.37 6.81 -13.19
N ASN A 373 -0.49 7.05 -12.21
CA ASN A 373 -0.15 8.42 -11.84
C ASN A 373 0.88 8.98 -12.83
N THR A 374 0.83 10.30 -13.03
CA THR A 374 1.72 11.01 -13.97
C THR A 374 2.47 12.12 -13.26
N ALA A 375 3.76 12.27 -13.51
CA ALA A 375 4.49 13.46 -13.09
C ALA A 375 5.68 13.80 -13.97
N ASP A 376 6.34 14.93 -13.76
CA ASP A 376 7.69 15.10 -14.33
C ASP A 376 8.69 14.20 -13.59
N ILE A 377 8.63 14.19 -12.26
CA ILE A 377 9.55 13.43 -11.40
C ILE A 377 8.74 12.56 -10.44
N ALA A 378 9.05 11.27 -10.34
CA ALA A 378 8.42 10.35 -9.39
C ALA A 378 6.90 10.26 -9.59
N ALA A 379 6.45 9.60 -10.66
CA ALA A 379 5.03 9.66 -10.99
C ALA A 379 4.14 9.02 -9.92
N ALA A 380 4.60 7.96 -9.24
CA ALA A 380 3.89 7.44 -8.08
C ALA A 380 4.21 8.23 -6.81
N MET A 381 5.48 8.24 -6.37
CA MET A 381 5.84 8.83 -5.08
C MET A 381 7.23 9.45 -5.07
N ASN A 382 7.31 10.72 -4.70
CA ASN A 382 8.56 11.41 -4.37
C ASN A 382 8.86 11.29 -2.88
N VAL A 383 10.11 10.96 -2.54
CA VAL A 383 10.54 10.63 -1.19
C VAL A 383 11.68 11.56 -0.78
N GLY A 384 11.34 12.68 -0.14
CA GLY A 384 12.30 13.56 0.53
C GLY A 384 12.60 13.05 1.93
N VAL A 385 13.88 12.76 2.22
CA VAL A 385 14.28 12.19 3.51
C VAL A 385 15.14 13.14 4.33
N SER A 386 14.69 13.36 5.57
CA SER A 386 15.55 13.74 6.70
C SER A 386 15.50 12.71 7.83
N ALA A 387 14.70 11.65 7.66
CA ALA A 387 14.58 10.50 8.55
C ALA A 387 14.33 9.20 7.77
N LYS A 388 14.45 8.05 8.45
CA LYS A 388 14.29 6.72 7.84
C LYS A 388 12.88 6.52 7.28
N ILE A 389 12.77 6.05 6.03
CA ILE A 389 11.49 5.70 5.42
C ILE A 389 11.48 4.22 5.05
N THR A 390 10.39 3.52 5.37
CA THR A 390 10.16 2.14 4.96
C THR A 390 8.93 2.07 4.06
N ILE A 391 9.11 1.64 2.82
CA ILE A 391 8.03 1.38 1.86
C ILE A 391 7.86 -0.14 1.77
N GLN A 392 6.69 -0.65 2.14
CA GLN A 392 6.50 -2.08 2.37
C GLN A 392 5.20 -2.61 1.77
N ASN A 393 5.22 -3.77 1.11
CA ASN A 393 4.00 -4.39 0.59
C ASN A 393 3.20 -3.42 -0.31
N CYS A 394 3.86 -2.65 -1.17
CA CYS A 394 3.21 -1.68 -2.06
C CYS A 394 3.25 -2.14 -3.53
N THR A 395 2.21 -1.80 -4.29
CA THR A 395 2.13 -2.08 -5.73
C THR A 395 2.24 -0.77 -6.51
N PHE A 396 3.24 -0.65 -7.39
CA PHE A 396 3.45 0.50 -8.27
C PHE A 396 3.26 0.04 -9.72
N TYR A 397 2.12 0.41 -10.32
CA TYR A 397 1.70 -0.09 -11.62
C TYR A 397 1.46 1.03 -12.64
N ALA A 398 2.09 0.96 -13.81
CA ALA A 398 1.78 1.85 -14.94
C ALA A 398 1.86 3.36 -14.61
N ASN A 399 2.77 3.76 -13.71
CA ASN A 399 3.02 5.17 -13.42
C ASN A 399 4.02 5.73 -14.46
N ILE A 400 3.79 6.97 -14.92
CA ILE A 400 4.51 7.57 -16.05
C ILE A 400 5.17 8.88 -15.63
N ALA A 401 6.51 8.90 -15.60
CA ALA A 401 7.29 10.11 -15.36
C ALA A 401 7.78 10.73 -16.67
N ASN A 402 7.67 12.04 -16.85
CA ASN A 402 8.24 12.71 -18.02
C ASN A 402 9.77 12.79 -17.97
N LYS A 403 10.36 12.78 -16.76
CA LYS A 403 11.80 12.93 -16.54
C LYS A 403 12.43 11.70 -15.90
N TYR A 404 12.21 11.47 -14.61
CA TYR A 404 12.90 10.43 -13.84
C TYR A 404 11.98 9.74 -12.84
N GLY A 405 12.22 8.46 -12.57
CA GLY A 405 11.50 7.69 -11.57
C GLY A 405 10.05 7.46 -11.98
N GLY A 406 9.81 6.56 -12.92
CA GLY A 406 8.44 6.24 -13.35
C GLY A 406 7.55 5.81 -12.18
N ALA A 407 8.10 5.17 -11.13
CA ALA A 407 7.42 4.98 -9.86
C ALA A 407 7.95 5.93 -8.77
N LEU A 408 9.18 5.69 -8.30
CA LEU A 408 9.75 6.33 -7.12
C LEU A 408 10.93 7.22 -7.45
N SER A 409 11.09 8.30 -6.68
CA SER A 409 12.32 9.09 -6.68
C SER A 409 12.75 9.40 -5.25
N VAL A 410 14.03 9.18 -4.97
CA VAL A 410 14.73 9.50 -3.72
C VAL A 410 15.89 10.46 -4.07
N PRO A 411 15.62 11.78 -4.18
CA PRO A 411 16.57 12.75 -4.73
C PRO A 411 17.79 13.00 -3.83
N GLN A 412 17.62 12.96 -2.52
CA GLN A 412 18.70 12.95 -1.54
C GLN A 412 18.47 11.72 -0.68
N ASN A 413 19.45 10.83 -0.56
CA ASN A 413 19.35 9.56 0.18
C ASN A 413 20.44 9.49 1.24
N ILE A 414 20.62 10.60 1.96
CA ILE A 414 21.54 10.73 3.10
C ILE A 414 20.95 10.15 4.40
N VAL A 415 19.75 9.55 4.33
CA VAL A 415 19.13 8.74 5.39
C VAL A 415 18.55 7.45 4.77
N PRO A 416 18.52 6.29 5.47
CA PRO A 416 18.04 5.04 4.89
C PRO A 416 16.61 5.08 4.36
N VAL A 417 16.42 4.50 3.17
CA VAL A 417 15.11 4.21 2.58
C VAL A 417 15.03 2.71 2.28
N ASP A 418 14.21 2.00 3.05
CA ASP A 418 14.02 0.55 2.89
C ASP A 418 12.79 0.30 2.03
N ILE A 419 12.95 -0.42 0.93
CA ILE A 419 11.86 -0.83 0.04
C ILE A 419 11.77 -2.35 0.08
N VAL A 420 10.69 -2.86 0.65
CA VAL A 420 10.57 -4.28 1.05
C VAL A 420 9.28 -4.88 0.53
N ASN A 421 9.34 -6.05 -0.12
CA ASN A 421 8.16 -6.78 -0.57
C ASN A 421 7.22 -5.92 -1.43
N CYS A 422 7.75 -5.10 -2.32
CA CYS A 422 6.97 -4.28 -3.24
C CYS A 422 6.96 -4.89 -4.66
N THR A 423 5.92 -4.59 -5.42
CA THR A 423 5.80 -4.97 -6.84
C THR A 423 5.79 -3.71 -7.70
N PHE A 424 6.82 -3.51 -8.50
CA PHE A 424 6.92 -2.48 -9.53
C PHE A 424 6.63 -3.12 -10.87
N ALA A 425 5.60 -2.65 -11.58
CA ALA A 425 5.19 -3.22 -12.85
C ALA A 425 4.80 -2.14 -13.87
N ASN A 426 5.29 -2.25 -15.10
CA ASN A 426 4.90 -1.39 -16.22
C ASN A 426 5.10 0.13 -16.00
N ASN A 427 5.97 0.56 -15.08
CA ASN A 427 6.21 1.99 -14.89
C ASN A 427 7.23 2.50 -15.92
N GLN A 428 7.08 3.77 -16.29
CA GLN A 428 7.74 4.36 -17.44
C GLN A 428 8.40 5.70 -17.11
N ALA A 429 9.59 5.95 -17.67
CA ALA A 429 10.19 7.28 -17.70
C ALA A 429 10.44 7.76 -19.15
N ASN A 430 9.96 8.96 -19.49
CA ASN A 430 9.95 9.50 -20.87
C ASN A 430 11.12 10.43 -21.21
N ASN A 431 12.21 10.42 -20.45
CA ASN A 431 13.32 11.31 -20.70
C ASN A 431 14.31 10.73 -21.73
N PRO A 432 14.64 11.48 -22.80
CA PRO A 432 15.59 11.04 -23.82
C PRO A 432 17.09 11.16 -23.41
N GLY A 433 17.42 11.83 -22.29
CA GLY A 433 18.81 12.07 -21.86
C GLY A 433 19.50 10.92 -21.10
N ASN A 434 20.39 11.22 -20.15
CA ASN A 434 20.97 10.23 -19.22
C ASN A 434 20.28 10.27 -17.83
N GLY A 435 20.30 9.15 -17.08
CA GLY A 435 19.89 9.09 -15.67
C GLY A 435 18.44 8.63 -15.39
N GLN A 436 17.78 7.94 -16.34
CA GLN A 436 16.40 7.47 -16.18
C GLN A 436 16.27 6.18 -15.39
N SER A 437 15.05 5.97 -14.91
CA SER A 437 14.55 4.69 -14.41
C SER A 437 13.03 4.67 -14.45
N GLY A 438 12.49 3.60 -15.01
CA GLY A 438 11.06 3.32 -14.99
C GLY A 438 10.56 3.01 -13.58
N ALA A 439 11.32 2.31 -12.73
CA ALA A 439 10.92 2.11 -11.34
C ALA A 439 11.50 3.17 -10.38
N ILE A 440 12.77 3.06 -9.99
CA ILE A 440 13.34 3.82 -8.87
C ILE A 440 14.45 4.74 -9.34
N HIS A 441 14.31 6.05 -9.11
CA HIS A 441 15.37 7.02 -9.29
C HIS A 441 16.01 7.38 -7.95
N SER A 442 17.31 7.17 -7.80
CA SER A 442 18.13 7.56 -6.65
C SER A 442 19.08 8.68 -7.08
N GLY A 443 19.03 9.82 -6.37
CA GLY A 443 19.76 11.03 -6.76
C GLY A 443 21.25 11.04 -6.39
N ASN A 444 21.71 10.10 -5.55
CA ASN A 444 23.12 10.03 -5.16
C ASN A 444 23.85 8.89 -5.88
N ASN A 445 24.77 9.28 -6.77
CA ASN A 445 25.59 8.37 -7.56
C ASN A 445 27.00 8.17 -6.97
N SER A 446 27.28 8.68 -5.76
CA SER A 446 28.64 8.76 -5.18
C SER A 446 29.04 7.59 -4.25
N GLY A 447 28.38 6.43 -4.35
CA GLY A 447 28.73 5.23 -3.56
C GLY A 447 28.21 5.20 -2.12
N ASN A 448 27.64 6.30 -1.62
CA ASN A 448 26.96 6.38 -0.32
C ASN A 448 25.43 6.38 -0.45
N ASN A 449 24.91 5.58 -1.39
CA ASN A 449 23.47 5.46 -1.63
C ASN A 449 22.85 4.64 -0.48
N MET A 450 21.84 5.17 0.22
CA MET A 450 21.19 4.47 1.34
C MET A 450 19.78 3.94 1.01
N VAL A 451 19.47 3.77 -0.28
CA VAL A 451 18.27 3.04 -0.71
C VAL A 451 18.58 1.54 -0.68
N MET A 452 17.86 0.80 0.17
CA MET A 452 17.91 -0.67 0.25
C MET A 452 16.69 -1.27 -0.41
N ILE A 453 16.90 -2.26 -1.27
CA ILE A 453 15.83 -3.06 -1.88
C ILE A 453 15.92 -4.51 -1.43
N LYS A 454 14.80 -5.09 -0.98
CA LYS A 454 14.71 -6.48 -0.54
C LYS A 454 13.37 -7.11 -0.91
N ASN A 455 13.36 -8.35 -1.38
CA ASN A 455 12.14 -9.09 -1.72
C ASN A 455 11.23 -8.36 -2.72
N ASN A 456 11.76 -7.53 -3.62
CA ASN A 456 10.93 -6.77 -4.56
C ASN A 456 10.84 -7.42 -5.93
N ILE A 457 9.71 -7.22 -6.62
CA ILE A 457 9.54 -7.56 -8.04
C ILE A 457 9.65 -6.29 -8.87
N PHE A 458 10.49 -6.32 -9.92
CA PHE A 458 10.59 -5.31 -10.97
C PHE A 458 10.23 -5.95 -12.31
N TYR A 459 9.00 -5.69 -12.79
CA TYR A 459 8.44 -6.31 -13.97
C TYR A 459 8.17 -5.28 -15.07
N ASN A 460 8.75 -5.46 -16.25
CA ASN A 460 8.46 -4.70 -17.46
C ASN A 460 8.53 -3.17 -17.29
N GLN A 461 9.57 -2.67 -16.63
CA GLN A 461 9.81 -1.23 -16.54
C GLN A 461 10.31 -0.70 -17.90
N THR A 462 9.90 0.51 -18.29
CA THR A 462 10.25 1.09 -19.59
C THR A 462 10.90 2.46 -19.46
N VAL A 463 11.78 2.76 -20.42
CA VAL A 463 12.37 4.10 -20.62
C VAL A 463 12.35 4.41 -22.12
N THR A 464 12.21 5.68 -22.48
CA THR A 464 12.15 6.10 -23.90
C THR A 464 13.50 6.45 -24.51
N ASN A 465 14.59 6.40 -23.75
CA ASN A 465 15.92 6.68 -24.28
C ASN A 465 16.36 5.61 -25.32
N PRO A 466 17.20 5.97 -26.30
CA PRO A 466 17.58 5.06 -27.40
C PRO A 466 18.31 3.77 -26.95
N TRP A 467 19.04 3.84 -25.83
CA TRP A 467 19.89 2.75 -25.35
C TRP A 467 19.12 1.74 -24.49
N LYS A 468 17.92 2.09 -24.03
CA LYS A 468 17.05 1.29 -23.15
C LYS A 468 17.77 0.75 -21.91
N VAL A 469 18.79 1.48 -21.43
CA VAL A 469 19.60 1.12 -20.27
C VAL A 469 18.99 1.61 -18.97
N TRP A 470 19.32 0.96 -17.84
CA TRP A 470 18.90 1.36 -16.49
C TRP A 470 17.36 1.45 -16.31
N ARG A 471 16.62 0.53 -16.96
CA ARG A 471 15.14 0.49 -16.93
C ARG A 471 14.56 0.44 -15.53
N ASN A 472 15.13 -0.37 -14.65
CA ASN A 472 14.59 -0.58 -13.31
C ASN A 472 15.07 0.52 -12.33
N CYS A 473 16.37 0.77 -12.24
CA CYS A 473 16.96 1.76 -11.35
C CYS A 473 18.01 2.55 -12.11
N ASN A 474 18.26 3.82 -11.77
CA ASN A 474 19.24 4.67 -12.46
C ASN A 474 20.67 4.50 -11.94
N SER A 475 20.85 3.70 -10.89
CA SER A 475 22.13 3.39 -10.25
C SER A 475 22.05 2.04 -9.55
N VAL A 476 23.20 1.53 -9.12
CA VAL A 476 23.28 0.38 -8.23
C VAL A 476 22.84 0.81 -6.82
N LEU A 477 21.87 0.10 -6.27
CA LEU A 477 21.29 0.27 -4.94
C LEU A 477 21.84 -0.80 -3.98
N ASN A 478 21.60 -0.62 -2.68
CA ASN A 478 21.96 -1.63 -1.69
C ASN A 478 21.02 -2.84 -1.80
N ASP A 479 21.62 -4.02 -1.96
CA ASP A 479 20.88 -5.28 -2.09
C ASP A 479 20.66 -5.92 -0.71
N GLY A 480 19.40 -5.95 -0.27
CA GLY A 480 18.99 -6.71 0.91
C GLY A 480 18.68 -8.18 0.63
N GLY A 481 18.77 -8.60 -0.64
CA GLY A 481 18.56 -9.97 -1.10
C GLY A 481 17.16 -10.26 -1.66
N SER A 482 17.06 -11.39 -2.37
CA SER A 482 15.81 -11.96 -2.91
C SER A 482 15.00 -10.99 -3.77
N ASN A 483 15.63 -10.14 -4.57
CA ASN A 483 14.91 -9.29 -5.53
C ASN A 483 14.72 -10.03 -6.86
N LEU A 484 13.63 -9.77 -7.59
CA LEU A 484 13.34 -10.37 -8.89
C LEU A 484 13.19 -9.29 -9.96
N PHE A 485 13.88 -9.46 -11.08
CA PHE A 485 13.89 -8.51 -12.21
C PHE A 485 13.48 -9.20 -13.52
N PHE A 486 12.58 -8.58 -14.28
CA PHE A 486 12.23 -9.03 -15.62
C PHE A 486 11.74 -7.87 -16.51
N PRO A 487 12.12 -7.80 -17.80
CA PRO A 487 13.16 -8.62 -18.46
C PRO A 487 14.54 -8.37 -17.85
N GLU A 488 15.52 -9.20 -18.20
CA GLU A 488 16.91 -8.92 -17.84
C GLU A 488 17.31 -7.52 -18.33
N ASN A 489 18.05 -6.78 -17.50
CA ASN A 489 18.44 -5.42 -17.83
C ASN A 489 19.47 -5.40 -18.96
N GLU A 490 19.11 -4.78 -20.08
CA GLU A 490 20.09 -4.30 -21.06
C GLU A 490 20.82 -3.10 -20.44
N GLY A 491 22.13 -3.22 -20.14
CA GLY A 491 23.00 -2.07 -19.82
C GLY A 491 23.01 -1.51 -18.39
N GLY A 492 22.64 -2.27 -17.36
CA GLY A 492 22.92 -1.92 -15.96
C GLY A 492 21.96 -2.56 -14.95
N ARG A 493 22.47 -3.13 -13.85
CA ARG A 493 21.65 -3.82 -12.83
C ARG A 493 21.35 -2.90 -11.64
N CYS A 494 20.14 -3.01 -11.07
CA CYS A 494 19.77 -2.29 -9.84
C CYS A 494 20.63 -2.70 -8.64
N VAL A 495 21.21 -3.90 -8.66
CA VAL A 495 22.04 -4.45 -7.61
C VAL A 495 23.33 -4.95 -8.23
N ALA A 496 24.42 -4.95 -7.46
CA ALA A 496 25.61 -5.69 -7.84
C ALA A 496 25.24 -7.18 -8.04
N ALA A 497 26.02 -7.93 -8.82
CA ALA A 497 25.77 -9.36 -9.01
C ALA A 497 25.95 -10.11 -7.69
N SER A 498 24.87 -10.18 -6.89
CA SER A 498 24.74 -11.02 -5.70
C SER A 498 23.99 -12.29 -6.08
N GLU A 499 24.33 -13.41 -5.46
CA GLU A 499 23.82 -14.75 -5.83
C GLU A 499 22.35 -15.00 -5.42
N SER A 500 21.63 -14.01 -4.86
CA SER A 500 20.25 -14.19 -4.36
C SER A 500 19.16 -13.49 -5.18
N SER A 501 19.52 -12.64 -6.15
CA SER A 501 18.54 -11.97 -7.02
C SER A 501 18.22 -12.81 -8.25
N LEU A 502 16.93 -12.86 -8.63
CA LEU A 502 16.42 -13.62 -9.76
C LEU A 502 16.21 -12.73 -11.00
N PHE A 503 16.55 -13.27 -12.18
CA PHE A 503 16.38 -12.59 -13.48
C PHE A 503 15.48 -13.44 -14.38
N VAL A 504 14.19 -13.49 -14.08
CA VAL A 504 13.22 -14.41 -14.67
C VAL A 504 11.82 -13.81 -14.59
N ASP A 505 10.93 -14.19 -15.51
CA ASP A 505 9.54 -13.73 -15.51
C ASP A 505 8.85 -14.10 -14.17
N PRO A 506 8.31 -13.12 -13.42
CA PRO A 506 7.62 -13.37 -12.16
C PRO A 506 6.25 -14.06 -12.33
N LEU A 507 5.74 -14.24 -13.55
CA LEU A 507 4.43 -14.82 -13.84
C LEU A 507 3.29 -14.11 -13.10
N LEU A 508 3.21 -12.78 -13.25
CA LEU A 508 2.19 -11.97 -12.60
C LEU A 508 0.83 -12.03 -13.31
N GLY A 509 -0.26 -12.03 -12.54
CA GLY A 509 -1.59 -11.66 -12.98
C GLY A 509 -1.71 -10.15 -13.28
N PRO A 510 -2.80 -9.70 -13.92
CA PRO A 510 -3.06 -8.26 -14.08
C PRO A 510 -3.23 -7.57 -12.72
N LEU A 511 -3.09 -6.24 -12.71
CA LEU A 511 -3.51 -5.45 -11.55
C LEU A 511 -5.03 -5.63 -11.37
N ALA A 512 -5.44 -6.23 -10.26
CA ALA A 512 -6.83 -6.55 -9.99
C ALA A 512 -7.14 -6.51 -8.49
N ASN A 513 -8.42 -6.59 -8.15
CA ASN A 513 -8.82 -6.84 -6.77
C ASN A 513 -8.64 -8.34 -6.47
N ASN A 514 -7.51 -8.71 -5.85
CA ASN A 514 -7.22 -10.09 -5.44
C ASN A 514 -7.51 -10.33 -3.95
N GLY A 515 -8.46 -9.58 -3.39
CA GLY A 515 -8.73 -9.49 -1.96
C GLY A 515 -7.88 -8.43 -1.26
N GLY A 516 -8.23 -8.11 -0.02
CA GLY A 516 -7.56 -7.06 0.77
C GLY A 516 -8.04 -5.63 0.46
N PRO A 517 -7.39 -4.60 1.03
CA PRO A 517 -7.86 -3.22 0.96
C PRO A 517 -7.48 -2.48 -0.34
N THR A 518 -6.49 -2.96 -1.09
CA THR A 518 -6.00 -2.33 -2.32
C THR A 518 -5.69 -3.35 -3.41
N GLN A 519 -5.65 -2.92 -4.67
CA GLN A 519 -5.39 -3.81 -5.80
C GLN A 519 -3.94 -4.29 -5.84
N THR A 520 -3.74 -5.58 -6.11
CA THR A 520 -2.42 -6.22 -6.22
C THR A 520 -2.24 -6.85 -7.60
N MET A 521 -1.03 -7.29 -7.90
CA MET A 521 -0.76 -8.23 -8.99
C MET A 521 -0.47 -9.60 -8.38
N ALA A 522 -1.39 -10.55 -8.55
CA ALA A 522 -1.25 -11.88 -7.97
C ALA A 522 -0.11 -12.67 -8.62
N LEU A 523 0.61 -13.44 -7.83
CA LEU A 523 1.52 -14.47 -8.34
C LEU A 523 0.69 -15.62 -8.94
N ARG A 524 1.06 -16.10 -10.13
CA ARG A 524 0.47 -17.30 -10.72
C ARG A 524 1.19 -18.55 -10.22
N ALA A 525 0.52 -19.70 -10.32
CA ALA A 525 1.13 -20.99 -10.04
C ALA A 525 2.42 -21.20 -10.85
N GLY A 526 3.46 -21.74 -10.19
CA GLY A 526 4.79 -21.91 -10.78
C GLY A 526 5.63 -20.64 -10.85
N SER A 527 5.17 -19.51 -10.29
CA SER A 527 5.97 -18.30 -10.22
C SER A 527 7.30 -18.55 -9.48
N PRO A 528 8.43 -18.09 -10.05
CA PRO A 528 9.72 -18.16 -9.39
C PRO A 528 9.85 -17.23 -8.18
N ALA A 529 8.85 -16.39 -7.91
CA ALA A 529 8.79 -15.54 -6.73
C ALA A 529 8.24 -16.24 -5.48
N ILE A 530 7.69 -17.46 -5.64
CA ILE A 530 7.03 -18.21 -4.55
C ILE A 530 8.07 -18.85 -3.63
N ASP A 531 7.90 -18.70 -2.31
CA ASP A 531 8.68 -19.32 -1.25
C ASP A 531 10.21 -19.08 -1.32
N VAL A 532 10.65 -17.95 -1.88
CA VAL A 532 12.09 -17.63 -2.07
C VAL A 532 12.53 -16.30 -1.44
N GLY A 533 11.59 -15.55 -0.87
CA GLY A 533 11.87 -14.35 -0.09
C GLY A 533 12.38 -14.68 1.32
N ASN A 534 13.02 -13.70 1.96
CA ASN A 534 13.53 -13.87 3.33
C ASN A 534 13.33 -12.63 4.20
N GLY A 535 13.13 -12.81 5.51
CA GLY A 535 12.97 -11.75 6.49
C GLY A 535 11.88 -10.75 6.11
N CYS A 536 10.72 -11.28 5.72
CA CYS A 536 9.57 -10.51 5.27
C CYS A 536 8.70 -10.03 6.44
N PRO A 537 7.81 -9.06 6.17
CA PRO A 537 6.70 -8.74 7.05
C PRO A 537 5.78 -9.95 7.27
N THR A 538 5.03 -9.94 8.38
CA THR A 538 4.12 -11.06 8.75
C THR A 538 2.96 -11.27 7.78
N THR A 539 2.58 -10.22 7.05
CA THR A 539 1.47 -10.24 6.08
C THR A 539 1.88 -9.60 4.75
N ASP A 540 1.16 -9.94 3.68
CA ASP A 540 1.26 -9.28 2.38
C ASP A 540 0.41 -7.99 2.31
N GLN A 541 0.34 -7.36 1.13
CA GLN A 541 -0.44 -6.12 0.93
C GLN A 541 -1.92 -6.26 1.30
N ARG A 542 -2.47 -7.47 1.16
CA ARG A 542 -3.88 -7.76 1.39
C ARG A 542 -4.19 -7.97 2.86
N GLY A 543 -3.16 -8.11 3.69
CA GLY A 543 -3.27 -8.54 5.08
C GLY A 543 -3.28 -10.07 5.24
N MET A 544 -2.99 -10.83 4.18
CA MET A 544 -2.90 -12.29 4.27
C MET A 544 -1.57 -12.66 4.91
N LYS A 545 -1.61 -13.61 5.87
CA LYS A 545 -0.40 -14.11 6.54
C LYS A 545 0.52 -14.77 5.52
N ARG A 546 1.82 -14.46 5.60
CA ARG A 546 2.84 -15.15 4.81
C ARG A 546 3.12 -16.53 5.41
N VAL A 547 3.21 -17.56 4.57
CA VAL A 547 3.30 -18.97 4.98
C VAL A 547 4.61 -19.55 4.44
N GLY A 548 5.39 -20.23 5.28
CA GLY A 548 6.71 -20.74 4.87
C GLY A 548 7.73 -19.59 4.70
N PRO A 549 8.80 -19.80 3.91
CA PRO A 549 9.54 -18.68 3.35
C PRO A 549 8.56 -17.79 2.59
N CYS A 550 8.65 -16.48 2.78
CA CYS A 550 7.71 -15.56 2.15
C CYS A 550 7.92 -15.45 0.64
N ASP A 551 6.87 -15.00 -0.06
CA ASP A 551 7.00 -14.67 -1.47
C ASP A 551 7.69 -13.31 -1.70
N ILE A 552 8.43 -13.21 -2.80
CA ILE A 552 8.95 -11.94 -3.32
C ILE A 552 7.75 -11.11 -3.85
N GLY A 553 7.76 -9.81 -3.56
CA GLY A 553 6.73 -8.87 -4.00
C GLY A 553 5.61 -8.66 -2.98
N ALA A 554 4.60 -7.90 -3.40
CA ALA A 554 3.54 -7.40 -2.54
C ALA A 554 2.41 -8.39 -2.23
N HIS A 555 2.42 -9.57 -2.87
CA HIS A 555 1.35 -10.56 -2.82
C HIS A 555 1.90 -11.91 -2.37
N GLU A 556 1.21 -12.56 -1.43
CA GLU A 556 1.46 -13.95 -1.05
C GLU A 556 0.58 -14.92 -1.86
N PHE A 557 1.19 -15.88 -2.51
CA PHE A 557 0.52 -16.97 -3.16
C PHE A 557 -0.22 -17.81 -2.11
N SER A 558 -1.53 -17.93 -2.29
CA SER A 558 -2.44 -18.69 -1.41
C SER A 558 -3.12 -19.84 -2.16
N GLY A 559 -2.58 -20.19 -3.33
CA GLY A 559 -2.97 -21.42 -4.01
C GLY A 559 -2.41 -22.63 -3.27
N PRO A 560 -2.98 -23.83 -3.49
CA PRO A 560 -2.37 -25.06 -2.99
C PRO A 560 -0.92 -25.12 -3.49
N LEU A 561 0.02 -25.33 -2.56
CA LEU A 561 1.43 -25.50 -2.90
C LEU A 561 1.54 -26.62 -3.96
N PRO A 562 2.25 -26.41 -5.08
CA PRO A 562 2.34 -27.39 -6.15
C PRO A 562 2.81 -28.75 -5.64
N VAL A 563 2.25 -29.82 -6.22
CA VAL A 563 2.56 -31.24 -5.97
C VAL A 563 4.06 -31.48 -5.76
N GLU A 564 4.40 -32.06 -4.61
CA GLU A 564 5.77 -32.43 -4.29
C GLU A 564 6.04 -33.88 -4.73
N LEU A 565 6.88 -34.06 -5.76
CA LEU A 565 7.42 -35.36 -6.15
C LEU A 565 8.36 -35.86 -5.04
N THR A 566 7.98 -36.94 -4.34
CA THR A 566 8.80 -37.52 -3.26
C THR A 566 9.78 -38.57 -3.77
N ALA A 567 9.48 -39.18 -4.92
CA ALA A 567 10.36 -40.16 -5.55
C ALA A 567 10.17 -40.20 -7.06
N PHE A 568 11.27 -40.37 -7.79
CA PHE A 568 11.28 -40.75 -9.21
C PHE A 568 12.47 -41.66 -9.50
N SER A 569 12.20 -42.87 -9.97
CA SER A 569 13.19 -43.90 -10.31
C SER A 569 12.89 -44.55 -11.64
N VAL A 570 13.95 -45.01 -12.31
CA VAL A 570 13.87 -45.74 -13.58
C VAL A 570 14.80 -46.94 -13.49
N THR A 571 14.29 -48.11 -13.86
CA THR A 571 15.05 -49.36 -13.83
C THR A 571 14.88 -50.11 -15.14
N ALA A 572 15.95 -50.72 -15.65
CA ALA A 572 15.87 -51.57 -16.84
C ALA A 572 15.72 -53.03 -16.40
N SER A 573 14.71 -53.73 -16.93
CA SER A 573 14.53 -55.16 -16.72
C SER A 573 13.97 -55.80 -17.99
N ALA A 574 14.57 -56.92 -18.43
CA ALA A 574 14.15 -57.67 -19.62
C ALA A 574 13.96 -56.82 -20.89
N GLY A 575 14.80 -55.80 -21.08
CA GLY A 575 14.70 -54.90 -22.25
C GLY A 575 13.55 -53.88 -22.16
N VAL A 576 13.00 -53.62 -20.97
CA VAL A 576 11.96 -52.61 -20.74
C VAL A 576 12.46 -51.62 -19.69
N ALA A 577 12.31 -50.31 -19.92
CA ALA A 577 12.53 -49.32 -18.87
C ALA A 577 11.24 -49.16 -18.04
N GLN A 578 11.33 -49.46 -16.75
CA GLN A 578 10.26 -49.31 -15.77
C GLN A 578 10.47 -48.02 -14.99
N LEU A 579 9.59 -47.04 -15.21
CA LEU A 579 9.57 -45.76 -14.51
C LEU A 579 8.55 -45.83 -13.37
N ARG A 580 8.92 -45.36 -12.18
CA ARG A 580 8.04 -45.25 -11.03
C ARG A 580 8.24 -43.92 -10.33
N TRP A 581 7.14 -43.29 -9.92
CA TRP A 581 7.18 -42.08 -9.12
C TRP A 581 6.06 -42.02 -8.11
N ARG A 582 6.27 -41.20 -7.08
CA ARG A 582 5.32 -40.96 -6.01
C ARG A 582 5.17 -39.46 -5.75
N THR A 583 3.95 -39.01 -5.59
CA THR A 583 3.59 -37.67 -5.11
C THR A 583 3.34 -37.70 -3.59
N ALA A 584 3.68 -36.64 -2.85
CA ALA A 584 3.27 -36.51 -1.45
C ALA A 584 1.77 -36.18 -1.34
N SER A 585 1.33 -35.28 -2.20
CA SER A 585 -0.05 -34.84 -2.39
C SER A 585 -0.19 -34.26 -3.79
N GLU A 586 -1.39 -34.29 -4.35
CA GLU A 586 -1.76 -33.71 -5.64
C GLU A 586 -2.82 -32.65 -5.46
N THR A 587 -2.75 -31.55 -6.21
CA THR A 587 -3.85 -30.61 -6.31
C THR A 587 -3.99 -30.15 -7.75
N ALA A 588 -5.18 -30.29 -8.34
CA ALA A 588 -5.48 -29.94 -9.74
C ALA A 588 -4.45 -30.52 -10.74
N ASN A 589 -3.94 -31.72 -10.47
CA ASN A 589 -2.94 -32.38 -11.30
C ASN A 589 -3.62 -33.04 -12.50
N ALA A 590 -3.39 -32.51 -13.71
CA ALA A 590 -3.90 -33.13 -14.94
C ALA A 590 -3.13 -34.42 -15.26
N GLY A 591 -1.84 -34.49 -14.92
CA GLY A 591 -1.02 -35.69 -15.04
C GLY A 591 0.44 -35.44 -15.37
N PHE A 592 1.10 -36.46 -15.91
CA PHE A 592 2.54 -36.49 -16.15
C PHE A 592 2.84 -36.85 -17.60
N ALA A 593 3.56 -35.97 -18.31
CA ALA A 593 4.18 -36.31 -19.58
C ALA A 593 5.49 -37.02 -19.29
N VAL A 594 5.58 -38.28 -19.72
CA VAL A 594 6.80 -39.06 -19.64
C VAL A 594 7.64 -38.72 -20.85
N GLU A 595 8.86 -38.23 -20.64
CA GLU A 595 9.76 -37.83 -21.71
C GLU A 595 11.04 -38.66 -21.71
N VAL A 596 11.56 -38.91 -22.91
CA VAL A 596 12.75 -39.73 -23.16
C VAL A 596 13.75 -38.99 -24.04
N SER A 597 15.03 -39.25 -23.82
CA SER A 597 16.14 -38.68 -24.57
C SER A 597 17.26 -39.71 -24.74
N SER A 598 17.89 -39.75 -25.92
CA SER A 598 19.08 -40.57 -26.20
C SER A 598 20.40 -39.83 -25.94
N ASP A 599 20.36 -38.51 -25.76
CA ASP A 599 21.55 -37.65 -25.59
C ASP A 599 21.55 -36.86 -24.27
N GLY A 600 20.46 -36.95 -23.50
CA GLY A 600 20.24 -36.22 -22.25
C GLY A 600 19.96 -34.73 -22.43
N ARG A 601 19.80 -34.25 -23.67
CA ARG A 601 19.61 -32.83 -24.01
C ARG A 601 18.28 -32.59 -24.70
N GLN A 602 17.97 -33.37 -25.73
CA GLN A 602 16.71 -33.27 -26.47
C GLN A 602 15.74 -34.34 -25.96
N PHE A 603 14.69 -33.90 -25.27
CA PHE A 603 13.65 -34.77 -24.74
C PHE A 603 12.44 -34.74 -25.66
N ARG A 604 11.92 -35.92 -25.99
CA ARG A 604 10.65 -36.10 -26.68
C ARG A 604 9.66 -36.80 -25.77
N ARG A 605 8.37 -36.46 -25.90
CA ARG A 605 7.30 -37.13 -25.16
C ARG A 605 7.16 -38.58 -25.63
N LEU A 606 7.18 -39.50 -24.66
CA LEU A 606 6.97 -40.93 -24.85
C LEU A 606 5.53 -41.33 -24.52
N GLY A 607 4.91 -40.67 -23.54
CA GLY A 607 3.55 -40.97 -23.13
C GLY A 607 2.93 -39.96 -22.17
N TRP A 608 1.71 -40.25 -21.75
CA TRP A 608 0.96 -39.48 -20.77
C TRP A 608 0.38 -40.41 -19.72
N VAL A 609 0.51 -40.03 -18.45
CA VAL A 609 -0.17 -40.70 -17.34
C VAL A 609 -1.07 -39.69 -16.68
N ALA A 610 -2.38 -39.91 -16.73
CA ALA A 610 -3.35 -39.01 -16.11
C ALA A 610 -3.13 -38.97 -14.59
N GLY A 611 -3.19 -37.76 -14.02
CA GLY A 611 -3.19 -37.56 -12.58
C GLY A 611 -4.51 -38.01 -11.96
N GLN A 612 -4.55 -38.09 -10.62
CA GLN A 612 -5.77 -38.42 -9.89
C GLN A 612 -6.50 -37.15 -9.40
N GLY A 613 -6.26 -36.00 -10.06
CA GLY A 613 -6.83 -34.70 -9.69
C GLY A 613 -6.23 -34.15 -8.40
N SER A 614 -7.07 -33.81 -7.43
CA SER A 614 -6.64 -33.34 -6.11
C SER A 614 -6.67 -34.46 -5.08
N GLN A 615 -5.50 -34.92 -4.63
CA GLN A 615 -5.31 -35.97 -3.64
C GLN A 615 -4.44 -35.48 -2.48
N ALA A 616 -4.98 -35.42 -1.25
CA ALA A 616 -4.18 -35.04 -0.07
C ALA A 616 -3.33 -36.21 0.49
N ARG A 617 -3.17 -37.30 -0.26
CA ARG A 617 -2.48 -38.53 0.15
C ARG A 617 -1.43 -38.90 -0.89
N PRO A 618 -0.39 -39.68 -0.51
CA PRO A 618 0.60 -40.12 -1.47
C PRO A 618 -0.01 -41.01 -2.56
N THR A 619 0.31 -40.72 -3.82
CA THR A 619 -0.14 -41.49 -4.98
C THR A 619 1.05 -42.06 -5.71
N ASP A 620 1.00 -43.35 -6.04
CA ASP A 620 2.03 -44.06 -6.78
C ASP A 620 1.65 -44.21 -8.26
N TYR A 621 2.61 -43.96 -9.14
CA TYR A 621 2.45 -44.05 -10.58
C TYR A 621 3.54 -44.90 -11.21
N SER A 622 3.25 -45.41 -12.40
CA SER A 622 4.24 -46.14 -13.19
C SER A 622 4.02 -45.96 -14.69
N PHE A 623 5.11 -46.12 -15.44
CA PHE A 623 5.10 -46.14 -16.90
C PHE A 623 6.18 -47.10 -17.40
N ALA A 624 5.91 -47.81 -18.49
CA ALA A 624 6.85 -48.75 -19.09
C ALA A 624 7.22 -48.35 -20.52
N ASP A 625 8.52 -48.34 -20.81
CA ASP A 625 9.06 -48.15 -22.16
C ASP A 625 9.61 -49.48 -22.71
N PRO A 626 8.84 -50.23 -23.51
CA PRO A 626 9.30 -51.47 -24.11
C PRO A 626 10.26 -51.26 -25.30
N ALA A 627 10.42 -50.02 -25.78
CA ALA A 627 11.31 -49.69 -26.88
C ALA A 627 12.76 -49.46 -26.42
N LEU A 628 13.07 -49.68 -25.13
CA LEU A 628 14.41 -49.51 -24.56
C LEU A 628 15.54 -50.13 -25.42
N PRO A 629 15.41 -51.32 -26.04
CA PRO A 629 16.49 -51.94 -26.83
C PRO A 629 16.74 -51.26 -28.18
N SER A 630 15.81 -50.41 -28.63
CA SER A 630 15.84 -49.77 -29.95
C SER A 630 16.55 -48.41 -29.99
N TYR A 631 16.91 -47.85 -28.83
CA TYR A 631 17.60 -46.56 -28.77
C TYR A 631 19.08 -46.71 -29.14
N ALA A 632 19.60 -45.80 -29.96
CA ALA A 632 20.95 -45.88 -30.54
C ALA A 632 22.12 -45.52 -29.57
N GLY A 633 21.85 -45.36 -28.26
CA GLY A 633 22.83 -44.92 -27.26
C GLY A 633 23.11 -45.96 -26.17
N PRO A 634 24.23 -45.86 -25.43
CA PRO A 634 24.53 -46.76 -24.32
C PRO A 634 23.63 -46.54 -23.10
N LEU A 635 23.09 -45.33 -22.96
CA LEU A 635 22.14 -44.91 -21.93
C LEU A 635 20.93 -44.24 -22.60
N VAL A 636 19.78 -44.37 -21.95
CA VAL A 636 18.57 -43.61 -22.26
C VAL A 636 18.17 -42.83 -21.02
N TYR A 637 17.81 -41.57 -21.20
CA TYR A 637 17.48 -40.62 -20.16
C TYR A 637 15.97 -40.38 -20.13
N TYR A 638 15.39 -40.32 -18.95
CA TYR A 638 13.97 -40.13 -18.72
C TYR A 638 13.74 -39.00 -17.72
N ARG A 639 12.68 -38.23 -17.94
CA ARG A 639 12.15 -37.26 -16.97
C ARG A 639 10.63 -37.22 -17.05
N LEU A 640 10.01 -36.67 -16.03
CA LEU A 640 8.59 -36.37 -16.01
C LEU A 640 8.41 -34.87 -16.16
N GLN A 641 7.44 -34.45 -16.95
CA GLN A 641 6.84 -33.12 -16.85
C GLN A 641 5.47 -33.30 -16.22
N GLN A 642 5.33 -32.93 -14.96
CA GLN A 642 4.01 -32.81 -14.36
C GLN A 642 3.28 -31.63 -14.98
N VAL A 643 1.98 -31.76 -15.28
CA VAL A 643 1.15 -30.67 -15.82
C VAL A 643 -0.12 -30.54 -14.99
N ASP A 644 -0.43 -29.33 -14.60
CA ASP A 644 -1.66 -28.99 -13.88
C ASP A 644 -2.83 -28.81 -14.86
N GLU A 645 -4.08 -28.80 -14.37
CA GLU A 645 -5.29 -28.55 -15.18
C GLU A 645 -5.26 -27.18 -15.90
N GLY A 646 -4.41 -26.25 -15.45
CA GLY A 646 -4.15 -24.97 -16.12
C GLY A 646 -3.09 -25.00 -17.23
N GLY A 647 -2.46 -26.14 -17.50
CA GLY A 647 -1.48 -26.33 -18.59
C GLY A 647 -0.04 -25.94 -18.27
N THR A 648 0.25 -25.42 -17.07
CA THR A 648 1.61 -25.20 -16.54
C THR A 648 2.24 -26.51 -16.11
N GLY A 649 3.56 -26.66 -16.24
CA GLY A 649 4.23 -27.89 -15.84
C GLY A 649 5.63 -27.75 -15.25
N ARG A 650 6.02 -28.76 -14.45
CA ARG A 650 7.29 -28.84 -13.72
C ARG A 650 8.04 -30.12 -14.07
N PHE A 651 9.35 -30.04 -14.26
CA PHE A 651 10.18 -31.21 -14.55
C PHE A 651 10.71 -31.91 -13.30
N SER A 652 10.75 -33.24 -13.32
CA SER A 652 11.51 -34.06 -12.36
C SER A 652 13.02 -33.97 -12.62
N PRO A 653 13.87 -34.46 -11.69
CA PRO A 653 15.23 -34.84 -12.01
C PRO A 653 15.27 -35.85 -13.15
N VAL A 654 16.35 -35.83 -13.94
CA VAL A 654 16.59 -36.81 -15.01
C VAL A 654 17.14 -38.11 -14.41
N ARG A 655 16.62 -39.25 -14.87
CA ARG A 655 17.11 -40.60 -14.54
C ARG A 655 17.57 -41.29 -15.81
N SER A 656 18.60 -42.13 -15.72
CA SER A 656 19.11 -42.87 -16.87
C SER A 656 19.17 -44.36 -16.62
N VAL A 657 19.03 -45.14 -17.68
CA VAL A 657 19.18 -46.60 -17.69
C VAL A 657 19.92 -47.07 -18.95
N PRO A 658 20.67 -48.19 -18.89
CA PRO A 658 21.34 -48.75 -20.06
C PRO A 658 20.39 -49.45 -21.04
N VAL A 659 20.65 -49.31 -22.34
CA VAL A 659 19.85 -49.88 -23.46
C VAL A 659 19.96 -51.40 -23.58
N SER A 660 21.14 -51.94 -23.31
CA SER A 660 21.36 -53.39 -23.33
C SER A 660 21.62 -53.87 -21.92
N GLY A 661 20.96 -54.95 -21.51
CA GLY A 661 21.26 -55.69 -20.27
C GLY A 661 22.63 -56.39 -20.29
N ALA A 662 23.56 -55.97 -21.14
CA ALA A 662 24.93 -56.45 -21.12
C ALA A 662 25.67 -55.74 -19.99
N LEU A 663 25.84 -56.43 -18.86
CA LEU A 663 26.74 -56.01 -17.78
C LEU A 663 28.11 -55.67 -18.39
N GLY A 664 28.46 -54.38 -18.43
CA GLY A 664 29.84 -53.94 -18.58
C GLY A 664 30.69 -54.53 -17.45
N LEU A 665 32.01 -54.59 -17.64
CA LEU A 665 32.92 -55.03 -16.58
C LEU A 665 32.81 -54.05 -15.40
N GLN A 666 32.19 -54.49 -14.31
CA GLN A 666 32.01 -53.69 -13.10
C GLN A 666 33.16 -53.98 -12.14
N LEU A 667 33.76 -52.93 -11.57
CA LEU A 667 34.89 -53.03 -10.64
C LEU A 667 34.57 -52.22 -9.38
N TRP A 668 34.52 -52.85 -8.22
CA TRP A 668 34.30 -52.15 -6.95
C TRP A 668 34.98 -52.83 -5.76
N PRO A 669 35.40 -52.08 -4.73
CA PRO A 669 35.52 -50.63 -4.75
C PRO A 669 36.56 -50.20 -5.80
N ASN A 670 36.35 -49.01 -6.36
CA ASN A 670 37.30 -48.39 -7.28
C ASN A 670 37.31 -46.89 -6.95
N PRO A 671 38.32 -46.38 -6.23
CA PRO A 671 39.64 -46.99 -5.99
C PRO A 671 39.68 -48.21 -5.06
N ALA A 672 40.64 -49.12 -5.27
CA ALA A 672 40.87 -50.34 -4.49
C ALA A 672 42.25 -50.32 -3.79
N ARG A 673 42.43 -51.14 -2.75
CA ARG A 673 43.74 -51.32 -2.07
C ARG A 673 44.40 -52.65 -2.43
N GLN A 674 43.90 -53.75 -1.88
CA GLN A 674 44.42 -55.11 -2.09
C GLN A 674 43.39 -56.06 -2.71
N ARG A 675 42.10 -55.71 -2.70
CA ARG A 675 41.01 -56.54 -3.23
C ARG A 675 40.09 -55.70 -4.10
N VAL A 676 39.60 -56.28 -5.20
CA VAL A 676 38.59 -55.69 -6.07
C VAL A 676 37.57 -56.76 -6.46
N SER A 677 36.29 -56.45 -6.32
CA SER A 677 35.20 -57.26 -6.85
C SER A 677 34.99 -56.97 -8.33
N VAL A 678 34.91 -58.04 -9.11
CA VAL A 678 34.66 -58.00 -10.55
C VAL A 678 33.28 -58.58 -10.84
N GLY A 679 32.41 -57.75 -11.41
CA GLY A 679 31.06 -58.12 -11.85
C GLY A 679 30.92 -58.04 -13.37
N GLY A 680 29.90 -58.72 -13.90
CA GLY A 680 29.68 -58.78 -15.35
C GLY A 680 30.62 -59.74 -16.08
N VAL A 681 31.13 -60.78 -15.40
CA VAL A 681 32.00 -61.83 -15.95
C VAL A 681 31.37 -63.20 -15.64
N GLY A 682 31.38 -64.12 -16.59
CA GLY A 682 30.83 -65.47 -16.44
C GLY A 682 31.79 -66.46 -15.77
N ALA A 683 31.25 -67.55 -15.22
CA ALA A 683 32.05 -68.65 -14.67
C ALA A 683 33.03 -69.20 -15.73
N GLY A 684 34.28 -69.45 -15.35
CA GLY A 684 35.34 -69.94 -16.23
C GLY A 684 36.00 -68.88 -17.12
N GLN A 685 35.57 -67.62 -17.09
CA GLN A 685 36.20 -66.55 -17.87
C GLN A 685 37.47 -66.02 -17.18
N ALA A 686 38.51 -65.78 -17.99
CA ALA A 686 39.76 -65.19 -17.53
C ALA A 686 39.63 -63.67 -17.37
N VAL A 687 40.03 -63.16 -16.20
CA VAL A 687 40.19 -61.74 -15.89
C VAL A 687 41.69 -61.44 -15.80
N ARG A 688 42.13 -60.40 -16.50
CA ARG A 688 43.53 -59.98 -16.57
C ARG A 688 43.66 -58.52 -16.16
N VAL A 689 44.62 -58.21 -15.29
CA VAL A 689 44.95 -56.83 -14.88
C VAL A 689 46.30 -56.47 -15.48
N TYR A 690 46.39 -55.29 -16.09
CA TYR A 690 47.59 -54.76 -16.72
C TYR A 690 47.96 -53.41 -16.10
N ASP A 691 49.25 -53.11 -16.00
CA ASP A 691 49.69 -51.73 -15.77
C ASP A 691 49.58 -50.90 -17.07
N LEU A 692 49.80 -49.58 -16.98
CA LEU A 692 49.69 -48.68 -18.14
C LEU A 692 50.77 -48.89 -19.21
N SER A 693 51.83 -49.65 -18.92
CA SER A 693 52.82 -50.05 -19.94
C SER A 693 52.36 -51.28 -20.73
N GLY A 694 51.21 -51.87 -20.37
CA GLY A 694 50.67 -53.07 -21.00
C GLY A 694 51.23 -54.38 -20.40
N ARG A 695 52.01 -54.30 -19.32
CA ARG A 695 52.53 -55.49 -18.63
C ARG A 695 51.42 -56.11 -17.78
N LEU A 696 51.23 -57.43 -17.94
CA LEU A 696 50.28 -58.22 -17.16
C LEU A 696 50.74 -58.30 -15.70
N VAL A 697 49.90 -57.86 -14.76
CA VAL A 697 50.18 -57.87 -13.31
C VAL A 697 49.41 -58.96 -12.57
N LEU A 698 48.23 -59.36 -13.06
CA LEU A 698 47.43 -60.45 -12.49
C LEU A 698 46.64 -61.15 -13.60
N ALA A 699 46.55 -62.47 -13.55
CA ALA A 699 45.58 -63.25 -14.31
C ALA A 699 44.86 -64.21 -13.37
N ALA A 700 43.53 -64.15 -13.39
CA ALA A 700 42.66 -64.99 -12.57
C ALA A 700 41.52 -65.54 -13.42
N THR A 701 40.93 -66.65 -12.99
CA THR A 701 39.72 -67.21 -13.60
C THR A 701 38.58 -67.11 -12.62
N VAL A 702 37.43 -66.64 -13.08
CA VAL A 702 36.24 -66.47 -12.24
C VAL A 702 35.62 -67.86 -11.96
N PRO A 703 35.55 -68.32 -10.70
CA PRO A 703 35.13 -69.69 -10.38
C PRO A 703 33.62 -69.91 -10.50
N VAL A 704 32.81 -68.88 -10.28
CA VAL A 704 31.33 -68.94 -10.33
C VAL A 704 30.76 -67.72 -11.03
N SER A 705 29.56 -67.85 -11.61
CA SER A 705 28.86 -66.73 -12.23
C SER A 705 28.31 -65.79 -11.15
N GLY A 706 28.84 -64.56 -11.09
CA GLY A 706 28.50 -63.56 -10.07
C GLY A 706 29.71 -62.66 -9.75
N PRO A 707 29.57 -61.69 -8.82
CA PRO A 707 30.70 -60.91 -8.34
C PRO A 707 31.79 -61.84 -7.78
N SER A 708 33.01 -61.73 -8.31
CA SER A 708 34.16 -62.48 -7.81
C SER A 708 35.24 -61.53 -7.32
N GLU A 709 35.76 -61.80 -6.13
CA GLU A 709 36.83 -61.00 -5.56
C GLU A 709 38.18 -61.43 -6.12
N LEU A 710 38.97 -60.44 -6.55
CA LEU A 710 40.35 -60.62 -6.98
C LEU A 710 41.28 -60.01 -5.93
N GLU A 711 42.21 -60.81 -5.43
CA GLU A 711 43.32 -60.35 -4.60
C GLU A 711 44.49 -59.90 -5.49
N LEU A 712 44.89 -58.65 -5.35
CA LEU A 712 45.95 -58.03 -6.13
C LEU A 712 47.32 -58.37 -5.53
N PRO A 713 48.38 -58.56 -6.34
CA PRO A 713 49.73 -58.78 -5.84
C PRO A 713 50.17 -57.68 -4.85
N ALA A 714 50.82 -58.09 -3.75
CA ALA A 714 51.36 -57.15 -2.79
C ALA A 714 52.46 -56.28 -3.43
N GLY A 715 52.47 -54.98 -3.12
CA GLY A 715 53.51 -54.05 -3.59
C GLY A 715 53.25 -53.41 -4.96
N LEU A 716 52.05 -53.55 -5.53
CA LEU A 716 51.67 -52.80 -6.73
C LEU A 716 51.70 -51.28 -6.47
N PRO A 717 52.34 -50.46 -7.33
CA PRO A 717 52.32 -49.01 -7.19
C PRO A 717 50.90 -48.44 -7.25
N ARG A 718 50.65 -47.38 -6.47
CA ARG A 718 49.44 -46.55 -6.60
C ARG A 718 49.35 -46.01 -8.01
N GLY A 719 48.17 -46.07 -8.62
CA GLY A 719 48.01 -45.67 -10.02
C GLY A 719 46.85 -46.35 -10.72
N SER A 720 46.74 -46.12 -12.03
CA SER A 720 45.69 -46.72 -12.86
C SER A 720 46.14 -48.03 -13.50
N TYR A 721 45.23 -48.99 -13.53
CA TYR A 721 45.41 -50.31 -14.13
C TYR A 721 44.24 -50.58 -15.08
N LEU A 722 44.50 -51.39 -16.11
CA LEU A 722 43.48 -51.84 -17.05
C LEU A 722 43.08 -53.28 -16.72
N VAL A 723 41.80 -53.51 -16.41
CA VAL A 723 41.24 -54.86 -16.19
C VAL A 723 40.51 -55.29 -17.46
N ARG A 724 40.75 -56.52 -17.94
CA ARG A 724 40.09 -57.11 -19.12
C ARG A 724 39.48 -58.47 -18.81
N ALA A 725 38.30 -58.71 -19.35
CA ALA A 725 37.63 -60.02 -19.38
C ALA A 725 37.07 -60.25 -20.80
N GLY A 726 37.76 -61.04 -21.61
CA GLY A 726 37.47 -61.18 -23.04
C GLY A 726 37.55 -59.83 -23.78
N ALA A 727 36.49 -59.45 -24.49
CA ALA A 727 36.37 -58.17 -25.20
C ALA A 727 36.06 -56.98 -24.27
N ARG A 728 35.74 -57.22 -23.00
CA ARG A 728 35.35 -56.18 -22.03
C ARG A 728 36.59 -55.64 -21.31
N ALA A 729 36.61 -54.34 -21.02
CA ALA A 729 37.68 -53.69 -20.27
C ALA A 729 37.13 -52.64 -19.30
N GLY A 730 37.85 -52.39 -18.20
CA GLY A 730 37.52 -51.40 -17.19
C GLY A 730 38.79 -50.84 -16.54
N ARG A 731 38.74 -49.58 -16.10
CA ARG A 731 39.86 -48.93 -15.40
C ARG A 731 39.75 -49.18 -13.90
N LEU A 732 40.81 -49.68 -13.28
CA LEU A 732 40.97 -49.81 -11.84
C LEU A 732 41.97 -48.77 -11.32
N VAL A 733 41.68 -48.09 -10.23
CA VAL A 733 42.59 -47.17 -9.53
C VAL A 733 43.03 -47.83 -8.23
N LEU A 734 44.34 -47.88 -7.97
CA LEU A 734 44.89 -48.33 -6.68
C LEU A 734 45.37 -47.16 -5.83
N GLU A 735 44.98 -47.16 -4.56
CA GLU A 735 45.32 -46.19 -3.51
C GLU A 735 46.06 -46.80 -2.32
#